data_AF-A0AAW4HE72-F1
#
_entry.id   AF-A0AAW4HE72-F1
#
_cell.length_a   1.000
_cell.length_b   1.000
_cell.length_c   1.000
_cell.angle_alpha   90.00
_cell.angle_beta   90.00
_cell.angle_gamma   90.00
#
_symmetry.space_group_name_H-M   'P 1'
#
loop_
_entity.id
_entity.type
_entity.pdbx_description
1 polymer ?
#
loop_
_entity_poly.entity_id
_entity_poly.type
_entity_poly.pdbx_seq_one_letter_code
_entity_poly.pdbx_strand_id
1 'polypeptide(L)'
;MNRYAILCLDNNPISIEQFRQELATFSHKFDVFTADSVEEAHHAIDYLEQANQTMALVIASHHSELNGVDFLIGLDNNPRTEDARRILISCSTDIAAIITAVNEGRLDHCLTKPLPDHVLFQTVQKELTQFILKFEKEDLLGFSSVLDQNRLLRAHIENQMRHYQAGFIHDYHTLSDAELTERFTNALQTFFQEKDETRACRTYSPEHLLTVEGEANKFLWFITSGEVALYKRDDMGMQREVVRHKKGNLVGGMSFVTGEKSFSTALTLTKTEVIKLDRNVFAQVMQSDSNLLPLFTNLLLRHFNRRLQRSINTKLQLQKTLESLESAHQQLIEKEKMAMLGQLVAGVAHELNNPIAAILRGIENLNQNLGMVLSTSSAPNQTTKGIAVLESAKASKPMSTAELRERSNQLLSCVDNRNIARKLVALGLEQDDELLTLLKQHPTEGARQLEHLEHYFLIGNSLRSIDVCASRIADMVKSLKGYARADDEKTHIADIHEGIEDTLVIFENRLKLHKLTTHYCSLPPIYCQPIALQQVWTNMISNALDAMPEHGTLEITTQIESRNDKPYVTVSFRDNGCGIPAEQQATIFELNYTTKKEGNFGLGIGLSICHQIIHSHGGWIEVDSIPAQYTCMTIWLPLVSEGASHE
;
A
#
# COMPACT_ATOMS: atom_id res chain seq x y z
N MET A 1 -28.68 31.14 14.52
CA MET A 1 -27.44 31.85 14.19
C MET A 1 -26.36 31.36 15.12
N ASN A 2 -25.36 30.76 14.53
CA ASN A 2 -24.16 30.35 15.22
C ASN A 2 -23.24 31.56 15.45
N ARG A 3 -22.21 31.38 16.28
CA ARG A 3 -21.23 32.45 16.58
C ARG A 3 -20.32 32.75 15.38
N TYR A 4 -20.11 31.75 14.54
CA TYR A 4 -19.15 31.76 13.43
C TYR A 4 -19.83 31.41 12.11
N ALA A 5 -19.31 31.97 11.02
CA ALA A 5 -19.81 31.75 9.66
C ALA A 5 -18.73 31.21 8.72
N ILE A 6 -19.15 30.51 7.67
CA ILE A 6 -18.33 30.05 6.55
C ILE A 6 -18.92 30.63 5.27
N LEU A 7 -18.11 31.25 4.42
CA LEU A 7 -18.54 31.78 3.12
C LEU A 7 -17.88 31.01 1.99
N CYS A 8 -18.69 30.55 1.03
CA CYS A 8 -18.23 29.84 -0.16
C CYS A 8 -18.58 30.65 -1.41
N LEU A 9 -17.58 31.03 -2.19
CA LEU A 9 -17.73 31.77 -3.44
C LEU A 9 -17.35 30.85 -4.61
N ASP A 10 -18.34 30.41 -5.38
CA ASP A 10 -18.16 29.66 -6.63
C ASP A 10 -19.39 29.88 -7.52
N ASN A 11 -19.19 30.11 -8.81
CA ASN A 11 -20.27 30.34 -9.77
C ASN A 11 -20.72 29.04 -10.48
N ASN A 12 -20.04 27.91 -10.24
CA ASN A 12 -20.38 26.63 -10.83
C ASN A 12 -21.38 25.87 -9.94
N PRO A 13 -22.62 25.62 -10.40
CA PRO A 13 -23.67 25.00 -9.59
C PRO A 13 -23.33 23.57 -9.13
N ILE A 14 -22.52 22.83 -9.88
CA ILE A 14 -22.07 21.49 -9.49
C ILE A 14 -21.11 21.56 -8.30
N SER A 15 -20.15 22.51 -8.34
CA SER A 15 -19.21 22.72 -7.24
C SER A 15 -19.94 23.21 -5.98
N ILE A 16 -20.92 24.12 -6.13
CA ILE A 16 -21.72 24.62 -5.01
C ILE A 16 -22.49 23.50 -4.32
N GLU A 17 -23.09 22.58 -5.09
CA GLU A 17 -23.82 21.45 -4.50
C GLU A 17 -22.87 20.47 -3.81
N GLN A 18 -21.69 20.21 -4.38
CA GLN A 18 -20.63 19.45 -3.71
C GLN A 18 -20.21 20.11 -2.39
N PHE A 19 -19.98 21.43 -2.39
CA PHE A 19 -19.61 22.17 -1.19
C PHE A 19 -20.72 22.11 -0.15
N ARG A 20 -21.99 22.23 -0.56
CA ARG A 20 -23.14 22.12 0.34
C ARG A 20 -23.20 20.74 1.00
N GLN A 21 -22.96 19.67 0.24
CA GLN A 21 -22.95 18.31 0.78
C GLN A 21 -21.80 18.08 1.76
N GLU A 22 -20.57 18.44 1.38
CA GLU A 22 -19.40 18.27 2.26
C GLU A 22 -19.45 19.20 3.48
N LEU A 23 -20.02 20.40 3.35
CA LEU A 23 -20.11 21.36 4.45
C LEU A 23 -21.33 21.16 5.37
N ALA A 24 -22.27 20.29 4.99
CA ALA A 24 -23.50 20.05 5.74
C ALA A 24 -23.23 19.67 7.20
N THR A 25 -22.17 18.89 7.47
CA THR A 25 -21.77 18.48 8.82
C THR A 25 -21.37 19.65 9.71
N PHE A 26 -20.85 20.76 9.13
CA PHE A 26 -20.46 21.95 9.89
C PHE A 26 -21.63 22.89 10.20
N SER A 27 -22.76 22.76 9.49
CA SER A 27 -23.92 23.65 9.60
C SER A 27 -24.54 23.72 11.02
N HIS A 28 -24.33 22.67 11.83
CA HIS A 28 -24.77 22.63 13.23
C HIS A 28 -24.03 23.61 14.14
N LYS A 29 -22.83 24.06 13.76
CA LYS A 29 -21.94 24.92 14.57
C LYS A 29 -21.45 26.16 13.84
N PHE A 30 -21.57 26.19 12.52
CA PHE A 30 -21.18 27.31 11.66
C PHE A 30 -22.31 27.62 10.70
N ASP A 31 -22.65 28.89 10.52
CA ASP A 31 -23.62 29.28 9.49
C ASP A 31 -22.90 29.29 8.13
N VAL A 32 -23.39 28.51 7.17
CA VAL A 32 -22.75 28.35 5.85
C VAL A 32 -23.49 29.20 4.82
N PHE A 33 -22.77 30.12 4.20
CA PHE A 33 -23.24 31.00 3.13
C PHE A 33 -22.59 30.58 1.81
N THR A 34 -23.40 30.51 0.75
CA THR A 34 -22.93 30.26 -0.62
C THR A 34 -23.25 31.47 -1.46
N ALA A 35 -22.28 31.97 -2.20
CA ALA A 35 -22.42 33.09 -3.13
C ALA A 35 -21.97 32.66 -4.53
N ASP A 36 -22.76 32.98 -5.54
CA ASP A 36 -22.46 32.70 -6.95
C ASP A 36 -21.64 33.80 -7.62
N SER A 37 -21.56 34.96 -6.97
CA SER A 37 -20.92 36.17 -7.47
C SER A 37 -20.20 36.92 -6.36
N VAL A 38 -19.19 37.70 -6.74
CA VAL A 38 -18.43 38.54 -5.80
C VAL A 38 -19.34 39.56 -5.11
N GLU A 39 -20.35 40.09 -5.80
CA GLU A 39 -21.32 41.02 -5.22
C GLU A 39 -22.17 40.37 -4.13
N GLU A 40 -22.69 39.16 -4.38
CA GLU A 40 -23.44 38.39 -3.38
C GLU A 40 -22.56 38.03 -2.17
N ALA A 41 -21.29 37.72 -2.40
CA ALA A 41 -20.33 37.44 -1.33
C ALA A 41 -20.10 38.68 -0.43
N HIS A 42 -20.01 39.88 -1.00
CA HIS A 42 -19.93 41.13 -0.22
C HIS A 42 -21.23 41.39 0.55
N HIS A 43 -22.40 41.15 -0.05
CA HIS A 43 -23.66 41.26 0.66
C HIS A 43 -23.77 40.29 1.84
N ALA A 44 -23.23 39.07 1.72
CA ALA A 44 -23.16 38.14 2.84
C ALA A 44 -22.24 38.65 3.95
N ILE A 45 -21.11 39.29 3.62
CA ILE A 45 -20.21 39.90 4.60
C ILE A 45 -20.91 41.08 5.32
N ASP A 46 -21.57 41.96 4.58
CA ASP A 46 -22.33 43.09 5.15
C ASP A 46 -23.45 42.62 6.10
N TYR A 47 -24.14 41.54 5.71
CA TYR A 47 -25.16 40.91 6.56
C TYR A 47 -24.56 40.39 7.87
N LEU A 48 -23.40 39.74 7.81
CA LEU A 48 -22.70 39.24 8.99
C LEU A 48 -22.24 40.36 9.91
N GLU A 49 -21.84 41.51 9.34
CA GLU A 49 -21.49 42.70 10.11
C GLU A 49 -22.69 43.25 10.88
N GLN A 50 -23.86 43.36 10.23
CA GLN A 50 -25.11 43.77 10.88
C GLN A 50 -25.57 42.77 11.95
N ALA A 51 -25.34 41.49 11.71
CA ALA A 51 -25.69 40.38 12.60
C ALA A 51 -24.68 40.17 13.75
N ASN A 52 -23.59 40.94 13.77
CA ASN A 52 -22.47 40.85 14.73
C ASN A 52 -21.83 39.45 14.81
N GLN A 53 -21.78 38.74 13.68
CA GLN A 53 -21.24 37.40 13.55
C GLN A 53 -19.81 37.46 12.97
N THR A 54 -18.92 36.56 13.41
CA THR A 54 -17.52 36.56 12.96
C THR A 54 -17.31 35.53 11.85
N MET A 55 -16.61 35.90 10.78
CA MET A 55 -16.25 34.97 9.72
C MET A 55 -15.11 34.07 10.18
N ALA A 56 -15.31 32.75 10.15
CA ALA A 56 -14.27 31.78 10.51
C ALA A 56 -13.46 31.31 9.30
N LEU A 57 -14.11 31.16 8.14
CA LEU A 57 -13.50 30.61 6.94
C LEU A 57 -14.14 31.18 5.68
N VAL A 58 -13.32 31.54 4.70
CA VAL A 58 -13.75 31.91 3.35
C VAL A 58 -13.10 30.97 2.34
N ILE A 59 -13.93 30.38 1.48
CA ILE A 59 -13.54 29.50 0.40
C ILE A 59 -13.89 30.22 -0.90
N ALA A 60 -12.91 30.48 -1.76
CA ALA A 60 -13.15 31.14 -3.04
C ALA A 60 -12.56 30.32 -4.20
N SER A 61 -13.36 30.12 -5.23
CA SER A 61 -12.91 29.52 -6.49
C SER A 61 -12.34 30.59 -7.43
N HIS A 62 -11.28 30.24 -8.17
CA HIS A 62 -10.68 31.09 -9.19
C HIS A 62 -10.62 30.37 -10.54
N HIS A 63 -11.17 31.01 -11.55
CA HIS A 63 -11.10 30.62 -12.96
C HIS A 63 -11.39 31.85 -13.84
N SER A 64 -11.46 31.66 -15.16
CA SER A 64 -11.61 32.75 -16.15
C SER A 64 -12.84 33.66 -15.96
N GLU A 65 -13.88 33.20 -15.26
CA GLU A 65 -15.14 33.94 -15.08
C GLU A 65 -15.33 34.47 -13.64
N LEU A 66 -14.49 34.06 -12.69
CA LEU A 66 -14.61 34.43 -11.28
C LEU A 66 -13.23 34.66 -10.67
N ASN A 67 -12.99 35.90 -10.25
CA ASN A 67 -11.71 36.28 -9.65
C ASN A 67 -11.74 36.09 -8.12
N GLY A 68 -11.62 34.84 -7.68
CA GLY A 68 -11.56 34.52 -6.25
C GLY A 68 -10.30 35.03 -5.54
N VAL A 69 -9.19 35.26 -6.26
CA VAL A 69 -7.93 35.73 -5.66
C VAL A 69 -8.06 37.16 -5.16
N ASP A 70 -8.53 38.08 -6.00
CA ASP A 70 -8.71 39.48 -5.61
C ASP A 70 -9.73 39.63 -4.47
N PHE A 71 -10.78 38.80 -4.49
CA PHE A 71 -11.75 38.74 -3.41
C PHE A 71 -11.09 38.36 -2.07
N LEU A 72 -10.27 37.30 -2.04
CA LEU A 72 -9.58 36.87 -0.82
C LEU A 72 -8.54 37.89 -0.31
N ILE A 73 -7.93 38.67 -1.20
CA ILE A 73 -7.03 39.78 -0.84
C ILE A 73 -7.82 40.93 -0.21
N GLY A 74 -9.00 41.24 -0.76
CA GLY A 74 -9.88 42.30 -0.26
C GLY A 74 -10.47 42.09 1.13
N LEU A 75 -10.45 40.85 1.65
CA LEU A 75 -11.02 40.50 2.97
C LEU A 75 -10.31 41.18 4.15
N ASP A 76 -9.06 41.63 3.99
CA ASP A 76 -8.33 42.35 5.06
C ASP A 76 -8.93 43.73 5.34
N ASN A 77 -9.77 44.26 4.44
CA ASN A 77 -10.37 45.59 4.60
C ASN A 77 -11.55 45.62 5.57
N ASN A 78 -12.07 44.45 6.00
CA ASN A 78 -13.18 44.37 6.96
C ASN A 78 -12.73 43.67 8.26
N PRO A 79 -12.91 44.31 9.44
CA PRO A 79 -12.48 43.77 10.73
C PRO A 79 -13.15 42.45 11.13
N ARG A 80 -14.25 42.06 10.46
CA ARG A 80 -14.93 40.77 10.70
C ARG A 80 -14.42 39.62 9.84
N THR A 81 -13.62 39.92 8.82
CA THR A 81 -13.02 38.94 7.90
C THR A 81 -11.48 38.92 7.97
N GLU A 82 -10.85 39.89 8.65
CA GLU A 82 -9.39 39.97 8.80
C GLU A 82 -8.78 38.67 9.36
N ASP A 83 -9.41 38.11 10.39
CA ASP A 83 -8.96 36.90 11.09
C ASP A 83 -9.51 35.60 10.48
N ALA A 84 -10.33 35.68 9.44
CA ALA A 84 -10.90 34.51 8.78
C ALA A 84 -9.83 33.71 8.05
N ARG A 85 -9.94 32.38 8.12
CA ARG A 85 -9.08 31.49 7.34
C ARG A 85 -9.44 31.56 5.86
N ARG A 86 -8.48 31.40 4.95
CA ARG A 86 -8.67 31.59 3.51
C ARG A 86 -8.28 30.34 2.71
N ILE A 87 -9.22 29.78 1.96
CA ILE A 87 -9.00 28.65 1.06
C ILE A 87 -9.27 29.10 -0.39
N LEU A 88 -8.30 28.88 -1.26
CA LEU A 88 -8.42 29.12 -2.71
C LEU A 88 -8.57 27.80 -3.44
N ILE A 89 -9.56 27.70 -4.32
CA ILE A 89 -9.76 26.56 -5.21
C ILE A 89 -9.46 27.00 -6.65
N SER A 90 -8.42 26.46 -7.27
CA SER A 90 -7.95 26.90 -8.60
C SER A 90 -7.83 25.73 -9.59
N CYS A 91 -7.80 26.03 -10.89
CA CYS A 91 -7.48 25.06 -11.94
C CYS A 91 -5.94 24.96 -12.11
N SER A 92 -5.45 23.78 -12.49
CA SER A 92 -4.00 23.47 -12.59
C SER A 92 -3.20 24.36 -13.56
N THR A 93 -3.87 25.18 -14.37
CA THR A 93 -3.27 26.07 -15.36
C THR A 93 -2.93 27.47 -14.85
N ASP A 94 -3.43 27.90 -13.67
CA ASP A 94 -3.34 29.30 -13.19
C ASP A 94 -2.28 29.50 -12.08
N ILE A 95 -1.06 29.02 -12.31
CA ILE A 95 0.06 29.11 -11.36
C ILE A 95 0.35 30.56 -10.93
N ALA A 96 0.20 31.53 -11.83
CA ALA A 96 0.42 32.94 -11.52
C ALA A 96 -0.57 33.49 -10.48
N ALA A 97 -1.85 33.08 -10.56
CA ALA A 97 -2.89 33.51 -9.63
C ALA A 97 -2.66 32.94 -8.22
N ILE A 98 -2.18 31.69 -8.12
CA ILE A 98 -1.82 31.06 -6.85
C ILE A 98 -0.63 31.79 -6.20
N ILE A 99 0.39 32.16 -6.98
CA ILE A 99 1.56 32.89 -6.47
C ILE A 99 1.16 34.27 -5.93
N THR A 100 0.32 35.02 -6.65
CA THR A 100 -0.21 36.30 -6.17
C THR A 100 -1.04 36.11 -4.90
N ALA A 101 -1.92 35.10 -4.87
CA ALA A 101 -2.74 34.79 -3.71
C ALA A 101 -1.93 34.40 -2.48
N VAL A 102 -0.75 33.77 -2.63
CA VAL A 102 0.14 33.41 -1.51
C VAL A 102 1.00 34.59 -1.04
N ASN A 103 1.41 35.46 -1.96
CA ASN A 103 2.29 36.59 -1.65
C ASN A 103 1.53 37.81 -1.12
N GLU A 104 0.34 38.09 -1.65
CA GLU A 104 -0.46 39.29 -1.34
C GLU A 104 -1.69 38.95 -0.48
N GLY A 105 -2.27 37.76 -0.64
CA GLY A 105 -3.32 37.25 0.23
C GLY A 105 -2.71 36.39 1.33
N ARG A 106 -3.20 36.49 2.56
CA ARG A 106 -2.83 35.55 3.63
C ARG A 106 -3.51 34.20 3.40
N LEU A 107 -3.16 33.52 2.31
CA LEU A 107 -3.77 32.26 1.92
C LEU A 107 -3.30 31.15 2.85
N ASP A 108 -4.25 30.46 3.48
CA ASP A 108 -3.96 29.38 4.42
C ASP A 108 -3.90 28.02 3.74
N HIS A 109 -4.70 27.83 2.69
CA HIS A 109 -4.69 26.61 1.89
C HIS A 109 -5.08 26.85 0.42
N CYS A 110 -4.53 26.03 -0.48
CA CYS A 110 -4.91 26.02 -1.89
C CYS A 110 -5.26 24.59 -2.31
N LEU A 111 -6.40 24.43 -2.98
CA LEU A 111 -6.85 23.18 -3.57
C LEU A 111 -6.91 23.31 -5.10
N THR A 112 -6.66 22.22 -5.81
CA THR A 112 -6.70 22.20 -7.28
C THR A 112 -7.86 21.33 -7.78
N LYS A 113 -8.62 21.82 -8.77
CA LYS A 113 -9.69 21.04 -9.43
C LYS A 113 -9.06 20.03 -10.42
N PRO A 114 -9.64 18.83 -10.59
CA PRO A 114 -10.84 18.30 -9.92
C PRO A 114 -10.58 17.90 -8.46
N LEU A 115 -11.51 18.23 -7.56
CA LEU A 115 -11.42 17.90 -6.13
C LEU A 115 -11.84 16.44 -5.91
N PRO A 116 -10.96 15.58 -5.35
CA PRO A 116 -11.36 14.24 -4.91
C PRO A 116 -12.35 14.32 -3.74
N ASP A 117 -13.16 13.26 -3.58
CA ASP A 117 -14.16 13.18 -2.51
C ASP A 117 -13.51 13.38 -1.12
N HIS A 118 -14.17 14.16 -0.26
CA HIS A 118 -13.79 14.46 1.13
C HIS A 118 -12.51 15.30 1.32
N VAL A 119 -11.80 15.70 0.27
CA VAL A 119 -10.59 16.54 0.40
C VAL A 119 -10.97 17.94 0.91
N LEU A 120 -12.08 18.49 0.43
CA LEU A 120 -12.57 19.79 0.91
C LEU A 120 -13.00 19.69 2.37
N PHE A 121 -13.77 18.66 2.74
CA PHE A 121 -14.15 18.40 4.13
C PHE A 121 -12.93 18.37 5.08
N GLN A 122 -11.90 17.59 4.76
CA GLN A 122 -10.71 17.46 5.61
C GLN A 122 -9.95 18.78 5.74
N THR A 123 -9.83 19.53 4.63
CA THR A 123 -9.17 20.83 4.62
C THR A 123 -9.93 21.84 5.48
N VAL A 124 -11.25 21.93 5.29
CA VAL A 124 -12.13 22.81 6.07
C VAL A 124 -12.08 22.46 7.56
N GLN A 125 -12.14 21.16 7.90
CA GLN A 125 -12.04 20.69 9.28
C GLN A 125 -10.72 21.12 9.93
N LYS A 126 -9.60 20.97 9.21
CA LYS A 126 -8.27 21.36 9.70
C LYS A 126 -8.16 22.87 9.94
N GLU A 127 -8.65 23.68 9.01
CA GLU A 127 -8.54 25.14 9.07
C GLU A 127 -9.48 25.74 10.12
N LEU A 128 -10.72 25.26 10.21
CA LEU A 128 -11.64 25.65 11.27
C LEU A 128 -11.14 25.25 12.66
N THR A 129 -10.49 24.09 12.79
CA THR A 129 -9.86 23.67 14.05
C THR A 129 -8.80 24.68 14.49
N GLN A 130 -7.96 25.17 13.57
CA GLN A 130 -6.94 26.17 13.87
C GLN A 130 -7.55 27.51 14.28
N PHE A 131 -8.63 27.94 13.59
CA PHE A 131 -9.36 29.15 13.94
C PHE A 131 -9.94 29.07 15.36
N ILE A 132 -10.68 28.00 15.67
CA ILE A 132 -11.31 27.81 16.99
C ILE A 132 -10.27 27.77 18.11
N LEU A 133 -9.13 27.11 17.91
CA LEU A 133 -8.03 27.09 18.89
C LEU A 133 -7.45 28.48 19.21
N LYS A 134 -7.48 29.41 18.24
CA LYS A 134 -6.96 30.77 18.41
C LYS A 134 -7.98 31.67 19.12
N PHE A 135 -9.26 31.59 18.75
CA PHE A 135 -10.28 32.56 19.15
C PHE A 135 -11.27 32.11 20.23
N GLU A 136 -11.50 30.80 20.37
CA GLU A 136 -12.43 30.24 21.35
C GLU A 136 -11.64 29.52 22.45
N LYS A 137 -11.57 30.11 23.65
CA LYS A 137 -10.81 29.51 24.77
C LYS A 137 -11.71 28.85 25.81
N GLU A 138 -12.99 29.18 25.82
CA GLU A 138 -13.93 28.78 26.87
C GLU A 138 -14.70 27.50 26.50
N ASP A 139 -15.21 27.39 25.27
CA ASP A 139 -15.98 26.23 24.79
C ASP A 139 -15.30 25.47 23.64
N LEU A 140 -14.08 24.99 23.86
CA LEU A 140 -13.36 24.17 22.87
C LEU A 140 -14.04 22.81 22.61
N LEU A 141 -14.63 22.20 23.65
CA LEU A 141 -15.23 20.87 23.55
C LEU A 141 -16.57 20.89 22.82
N GLY A 142 -17.30 22.02 22.82
CA GLY A 142 -18.52 22.20 22.04
C GLY A 142 -18.35 22.04 20.53
N PHE A 143 -17.12 22.17 20.02
CA PHE A 143 -16.79 21.97 18.60
C PHE A 143 -16.21 20.58 18.28
N SER A 144 -15.93 19.76 19.30
CA SER A 144 -15.27 18.45 19.14
C SER A 144 -16.10 17.41 18.37
N SER A 145 -17.40 17.61 18.24
CA SER A 145 -18.29 16.73 17.46
C SER A 145 -18.15 16.92 15.95
N VAL A 146 -17.56 18.02 15.50
CA VAL A 146 -17.46 18.41 14.08
C VAL A 146 -16.00 18.61 13.66
N LEU A 147 -15.16 19.15 14.56
CA LEU A 147 -13.74 19.45 14.32
C LEU A 147 -12.82 18.36 14.89
N ASP A 148 -11.50 18.50 14.72
CA ASP A 148 -10.53 17.51 15.21
C ASP A 148 -10.54 17.42 16.75
N GLN A 149 -11.24 16.38 17.23
CA GLN A 149 -11.43 16.09 18.65
C GLN A 149 -10.12 15.95 19.40
N ASN A 150 -9.10 15.31 18.81
CA ASN A 150 -7.83 15.05 19.48
C ASN A 150 -7.05 16.35 19.72
N ARG A 151 -7.04 17.25 18.74
CA ARG A 151 -6.40 18.57 18.86
C ARG A 151 -7.12 19.46 19.86
N LEU A 152 -8.45 19.55 19.79
CA LEU A 152 -9.25 20.38 20.70
C LEU A 152 -9.16 19.88 22.14
N LEU A 153 -9.21 18.56 22.36
CA LEU A 153 -9.08 17.97 23.69
C LEU A 153 -7.71 18.27 24.31
N ARG A 154 -6.61 18.15 23.54
CA ARG A 154 -5.27 18.50 24.03
C ARG A 154 -5.17 19.96 24.44
N ALA A 155 -5.65 20.88 23.61
CA ALA A 155 -5.62 22.31 23.91
C ALA A 155 -6.52 22.68 25.11
N HIS A 156 -7.68 22.03 25.24
CA HIS A 156 -8.55 22.21 26.40
C HIS A 156 -7.88 21.72 27.69
N ILE A 157 -7.23 20.54 27.66
CA ILE A 157 -6.45 20.01 28.78
C ILE A 157 -5.31 20.98 29.14
N GLU A 158 -4.59 21.51 28.16
CA GLU A 158 -3.52 22.50 28.40
C GLU A 158 -4.05 23.82 29.00
N ASN A 159 -5.21 24.31 28.55
CA ASN A 159 -5.85 25.50 29.11
C ASN A 159 -6.37 25.25 30.54
N GLN A 160 -7.01 24.11 30.79
CA GLN A 160 -7.44 23.72 32.12
C GLN A 160 -6.25 23.53 33.05
N MET A 161 -5.15 22.91 32.59
CA MET A 161 -3.92 22.83 33.36
C MET A 161 -3.35 24.22 33.69
N ARG A 162 -3.36 25.17 32.75
CA ARG A 162 -2.95 26.56 33.01
C ARG A 162 -3.88 27.29 34.00
N HIS A 163 -5.19 27.05 33.96
CA HIS A 163 -6.15 27.69 34.86
C HIS A 163 -6.13 27.07 36.27
N TYR A 164 -6.04 25.74 36.37
CA TYR A 164 -5.80 25.03 37.63
C TYR A 164 -4.45 25.43 38.27
N GLN A 165 -3.44 25.76 37.45
CA GLN A 165 -2.17 26.31 37.92
C GLN A 165 -2.31 27.70 38.56
N ALA A 166 -3.32 28.52 38.21
CA ALA A 166 -3.44 29.89 38.70
C ALA A 166 -4.02 30.01 40.13
N GLY A 167 -4.82 29.03 40.58
CA GLY A 167 -5.52 29.10 41.87
C GLY A 167 -4.85 28.41 43.06
N PHE A 168 -3.94 27.46 42.83
CA PHE A 168 -3.33 26.63 43.88
C PHE A 168 -1.85 26.97 44.18
N ILE A 169 -1.26 27.89 43.41
CA ILE A 169 0.19 27.93 43.17
C ILE A 169 0.72 29.37 43.18
N HIS A 170 1.01 29.92 44.35
CA HIS A 170 1.90 31.09 44.40
C HIS A 170 3.26 30.78 45.04
N ASP A 171 3.35 29.91 46.05
CA ASP A 171 4.62 29.76 46.78
C ASP A 171 5.50 28.57 46.40
N TYR A 172 4.96 27.49 45.82
CA TYR A 172 5.69 26.21 45.72
C TYR A 172 6.27 25.88 44.32
N HIS A 173 6.07 26.72 43.30
CA HIS A 173 6.58 26.48 41.95
C HIS A 173 8.00 26.98 41.68
N THR A 174 8.50 27.94 42.47
CA THR A 174 9.90 28.40 42.38
C THR A 174 10.88 27.36 42.91
N LEU A 175 10.40 26.40 43.70
CA LEU A 175 11.21 25.32 44.26
C LEU A 175 11.46 24.22 43.21
N SER A 176 12.74 23.93 43.00
CA SER A 176 13.20 22.76 42.27
C SER A 176 12.74 21.47 42.96
N ASP A 177 12.68 20.37 42.22
CA ASP A 177 12.30 19.06 42.79
C ASP A 177 13.24 18.67 43.93
N ALA A 178 14.53 19.02 43.84
CA ALA A 178 15.51 18.78 44.90
C ALA A 178 15.16 19.55 46.18
N GLU A 179 14.81 20.84 46.07
CA GLU A 179 14.45 21.68 47.21
C GLU A 179 13.11 21.27 47.85
N LEU A 180 12.11 20.93 47.02
CA LEU A 180 10.81 20.40 47.50
C LEU A 180 11.00 19.10 48.28
N THR A 181 11.81 18.21 47.72
CA THR A 181 12.16 16.92 48.32
C THR A 181 12.93 17.13 49.62
N GLU A 182 13.92 18.01 49.63
CA GLU A 182 14.75 18.30 50.79
C GLU A 182 13.94 18.94 51.93
N ARG A 183 13.11 19.94 51.63
CA ARG A 183 12.19 20.54 52.62
C ARG A 183 11.25 19.51 53.23
N PHE A 184 10.66 18.65 52.39
CA PHE A 184 9.76 17.60 52.85
C PHE A 184 10.50 16.54 53.70
N THR A 185 11.71 16.14 53.29
CA THR A 185 12.54 15.17 54.03
C THR A 185 12.94 15.73 55.39
N ASN A 186 13.41 16.99 55.42
CA ASN A 186 13.87 17.64 56.64
C ASN A 186 12.72 17.80 57.63
N ALA A 187 11.53 18.20 57.17
CA ALA A 187 10.37 18.33 58.04
C ALA A 187 9.94 16.98 58.64
N LEU A 188 9.97 15.90 57.84
CA LEU A 188 9.74 14.54 58.37
C LEU A 188 10.81 14.15 59.40
N GLN A 189 12.08 14.42 59.14
CA GLN A 189 13.16 14.12 60.09
C GLN A 189 13.03 14.89 61.40
N THR A 190 12.70 16.18 61.34
CA THR A 190 12.46 17.02 62.53
C THR A 190 11.28 16.49 63.34
N PHE A 191 10.19 16.08 62.68
CA PHE A 191 9.02 15.51 63.36
C PHE A 191 9.36 14.24 64.14
N PHE A 192 10.18 13.34 63.57
CA PHE A 192 10.56 12.09 64.23
C PHE A 192 11.78 12.21 65.17
N GLN A 193 12.47 13.36 65.25
CA GLN A 193 13.65 13.54 66.12
C GLN A 193 13.31 13.60 67.62
N GLU A 194 12.15 14.16 68.00
CA GLU A 194 11.80 14.35 69.42
C GLU A 194 10.80 13.31 69.98
N LYS A 195 10.11 12.52 69.13
CA LYS A 195 9.12 11.50 69.56
C LYS A 195 8.94 10.34 68.55
N ASP A 196 9.98 9.57 68.21
CA ASP A 196 9.77 8.34 67.40
C ASP A 196 9.23 7.15 68.21
N GLU A 197 8.06 7.31 68.85
CA GLU A 197 7.35 6.18 69.47
C GLU A 197 6.89 5.15 68.41
N THR A 198 6.80 5.56 67.13
CA THR A 198 6.27 4.77 66.02
C THR A 198 7.30 3.92 65.26
N ARG A 199 8.60 4.11 65.51
CA ARG A 199 9.71 3.48 64.75
C ARG A 199 9.56 3.67 63.23
N ALA A 200 9.28 4.90 62.83
CA ALA A 200 9.08 5.28 61.43
C ALA A 200 10.40 5.30 60.65
N CYS A 201 11.49 5.75 61.28
CA CYS A 201 12.83 5.72 60.69
C CYS A 201 13.39 4.29 60.73
N ARG A 202 13.68 3.72 59.55
CA ARG A 202 14.14 2.33 59.42
C ARG A 202 15.33 2.21 58.48
N THR A 203 16.16 1.21 58.75
CA THR A 203 17.25 0.80 57.87
C THR A 203 17.01 -0.61 57.38
N TYR A 204 17.06 -0.80 56.08
CA TYR A 204 16.91 -2.09 55.42
C TYR A 204 18.24 -2.56 54.83
N SER A 205 18.48 -3.87 54.87
CA SER A 205 19.60 -4.49 54.17
C SER A 205 19.42 -4.40 52.65
N PRO A 206 20.48 -4.62 51.86
CA PRO A 206 20.33 -4.95 50.43
C PRO A 206 19.36 -6.13 50.26
N GLU A 207 18.71 -6.19 49.09
CA GLU A 207 17.76 -7.23 48.68
C GLU A 207 16.45 -7.28 49.49
N HIS A 208 16.14 -6.23 50.24
CA HIS A 208 14.88 -6.12 50.96
C HIS A 208 13.76 -5.63 50.05
N LEU A 209 12.62 -6.33 50.08
CA LEU A 209 11.43 -5.95 49.33
C LEU A 209 10.62 -4.90 50.10
N LEU A 210 10.43 -3.74 49.47
CA LEU A 210 9.54 -2.69 50.00
C LEU A 210 8.11 -2.89 49.51
N THR A 211 7.92 -3.17 48.22
CA THR A 211 6.63 -3.48 47.61
C THR A 211 6.73 -4.69 46.71
N VAL A 212 5.62 -5.39 46.50
CA VAL A 212 5.50 -6.51 45.55
C VAL A 212 4.40 -6.19 44.56
N GLU A 213 4.69 -6.33 43.27
CA GLU A 213 3.73 -6.10 42.18
C GLU A 213 2.47 -6.95 42.40
N GLY A 214 1.29 -6.31 42.34
CA GLY A 214 -0.01 -6.98 42.50
C GLY A 214 -0.47 -7.18 43.95
N GLU A 215 0.35 -6.86 44.95
CA GLU A 215 -0.03 -6.92 46.36
C GLU A 215 -0.60 -5.58 46.87
N ALA A 216 -1.40 -5.64 47.93
CA ALA A 216 -1.94 -4.44 48.56
C ALA A 216 -0.83 -3.67 49.29
N ASN A 217 -0.67 -2.37 49.00
CA ASN A 217 0.28 -1.54 49.71
C ASN A 217 -0.38 -0.79 50.87
N LYS A 218 0.22 -0.89 52.05
CA LYS A 218 -0.23 -0.20 53.26
C LYS A 218 0.70 0.91 53.73
N PHE A 219 1.88 1.01 53.12
CA PHE A 219 2.94 1.89 53.59
C PHE A 219 3.48 2.78 52.48
N LEU A 220 4.04 3.89 52.91
CA LEU A 220 4.76 4.84 52.12
C LEU A 220 6.21 4.83 52.58
N TRP A 221 7.17 4.72 51.66
CA TRP A 221 8.58 4.79 52.01
C TRP A 221 9.21 6.01 51.36
N PHE A 222 9.84 6.83 52.19
CA PHE A 222 10.63 7.96 51.76
C PHE A 222 12.12 7.61 51.89
N ILE A 223 12.89 7.66 50.80
CA ILE A 223 14.30 7.25 50.83
C ILE A 223 15.16 8.39 51.38
N THR A 224 15.81 8.20 52.52
CA THR A 224 16.74 9.18 53.10
C THR A 224 18.19 8.91 52.72
N SER A 225 18.55 7.64 52.47
CA SER A 225 19.86 7.20 51.99
C SER A 225 19.76 5.84 51.31
N GLY A 226 20.63 5.55 50.34
CA GLY A 226 20.66 4.28 49.59
C GLY A 226 19.94 4.30 48.24
N GLU A 227 19.85 3.13 47.60
CA GLU A 227 19.26 2.95 46.27
C GLU A 227 18.20 1.84 46.27
N VAL A 228 17.09 2.09 45.57
CA VAL A 228 15.98 1.15 45.39
C VAL A 228 15.67 1.00 43.92
N ALA A 229 15.60 -0.23 43.40
CA ALA A 229 15.17 -0.53 42.05
C ALA A 229 13.69 -0.94 42.03
N LEU A 230 12.94 -0.42 41.05
CA LEU A 230 11.56 -0.80 40.77
C LEU A 230 11.52 -1.75 39.57
N TYR A 231 10.99 -2.94 39.77
CA TYR A 231 10.81 -3.96 38.74
C TYR A 231 9.34 -4.12 38.36
N LYS A 232 9.09 -4.41 37.08
CA LYS A 232 7.77 -4.79 36.56
C LYS A 232 7.91 -6.01 35.64
N ARG A 233 6.93 -6.91 35.65
CA ARG A 233 6.84 -7.99 34.63
C ARG A 233 6.31 -7.44 33.31
N ASP A 234 6.99 -7.79 32.21
CA ASP A 234 6.47 -7.56 30.85
C ASP A 234 5.41 -8.61 30.46
N ASP A 235 4.80 -8.46 29.29
CA ASP A 235 3.74 -9.35 28.80
C ASP A 235 4.21 -10.80 28.57
N MET A 236 5.54 -11.02 28.53
CA MET A 236 6.19 -12.33 28.45
C MET A 236 6.57 -12.90 29.83
N GLY A 237 6.25 -12.19 30.91
CA GLY A 237 6.52 -12.59 32.29
C GLY A 237 7.93 -12.29 32.80
N MET A 238 8.80 -11.66 32.01
CA MET A 238 10.15 -11.30 32.44
C MET A 238 10.16 -10.01 33.26
N GLN A 239 10.89 -10.01 34.39
CA GLN A 239 11.07 -8.82 35.21
C GLN A 239 12.07 -7.85 34.57
N ARG A 240 11.67 -6.59 34.39
CA ARG A 240 12.53 -5.50 33.92
C ARG A 240 12.63 -4.39 34.95
N GLU A 241 13.83 -3.84 35.13
CA GLU A 241 14.05 -2.62 35.93
C GLU A 241 13.41 -1.44 35.19
N VAL A 242 12.42 -0.80 35.81
CA VAL A 242 11.69 0.33 35.23
C VAL A 242 12.34 1.65 35.64
N VAL A 243 12.70 1.77 36.91
CA VAL A 243 13.27 3.00 37.50
C VAL A 243 14.16 2.65 38.67
N ARG A 244 15.26 3.38 38.82
CA ARG A 244 16.09 3.41 40.02
C ARG A 244 15.82 4.68 40.82
N HIS A 245 15.47 4.51 42.09
CA HIS A 245 15.20 5.58 43.04
C HIS A 245 16.37 5.73 44.02
N LYS A 246 16.69 6.98 44.35
CA LYS A 246 17.76 7.36 45.29
C LYS A 246 17.20 8.25 46.39
N LYS A 247 18.06 8.80 47.24
CA LYS A 247 17.69 9.79 48.28
C LYS A 247 16.70 10.82 47.74
N GLY A 248 15.60 11.00 48.46
CA GLY A 248 14.54 11.95 48.14
C GLY A 248 13.39 11.38 47.29
N ASN A 249 13.55 10.19 46.71
CA ASN A 249 12.46 9.55 46.00
C ASN A 249 11.53 8.80 46.96
N LEU A 250 10.31 8.57 46.46
CA LEU A 250 9.20 8.05 47.22
C LEU A 250 8.72 6.75 46.59
N VAL A 251 8.58 5.70 47.40
CA VAL A 251 8.17 4.37 46.96
C VAL A 251 6.77 4.09 47.50
N GLY A 252 5.90 3.55 46.64
CA GLY A 252 4.54 3.19 47.03
C GLY A 252 3.52 4.33 47.07
N GLY A 253 3.90 5.55 46.67
CA GLY A 253 3.06 6.76 46.76
C GLY A 253 1.66 6.63 46.19
N MET A 254 1.54 6.21 44.92
CA MET A 254 0.22 6.06 44.28
C MET A 254 -0.62 4.97 44.93
N SER A 255 -0.09 3.76 45.09
CA SER A 255 -0.80 2.65 45.76
C SER A 255 -1.22 2.99 47.20
N PHE A 256 -0.44 3.84 47.89
CA PHE A 256 -0.78 4.33 49.23
C PHE A 256 -1.94 5.34 49.18
N VAL A 257 -1.92 6.30 48.26
CA VAL A 257 -2.97 7.32 48.13
C VAL A 257 -4.28 6.74 47.56
N THR A 258 -4.20 5.98 46.46
CA THR A 258 -5.37 5.43 45.76
C THR A 258 -5.93 4.17 46.43
N GLY A 259 -5.12 3.46 47.23
CA GLY A 259 -5.50 2.17 47.81
C GLY A 259 -5.43 1.00 46.83
N GLU A 260 -4.98 1.23 45.61
CA GLU A 260 -4.77 0.18 44.61
C GLU A 260 -3.57 -0.70 44.95
N LYS A 261 -3.51 -1.86 44.29
CA LYS A 261 -2.36 -2.78 44.37
C LYS A 261 -1.08 -2.11 43.87
N SER A 262 0.06 -2.52 44.41
CA SER A 262 1.37 -2.04 43.98
C SER A 262 1.61 -2.32 42.50
N PHE A 263 1.94 -1.27 41.75
CA PHE A 263 2.24 -1.35 40.31
C PHE A 263 3.58 -2.03 40.00
N SER A 264 4.51 -2.06 40.96
CA SER A 264 5.88 -2.52 40.76
C SER A 264 6.44 -3.14 42.03
N THR A 265 7.36 -4.08 41.86
CA THR A 265 8.13 -4.66 42.95
C THR A 265 9.32 -3.75 43.25
N ALA A 266 9.47 -3.31 44.49
CA ALA A 266 10.55 -2.41 44.90
C ALA A 266 11.58 -3.18 45.74
N LEU A 267 12.84 -3.18 45.30
CA LEU A 267 13.94 -3.91 45.93
C LEU A 267 15.06 -2.94 46.32
N THR A 268 15.53 -2.99 47.56
CA THR A 268 16.74 -2.24 47.98
C THR A 268 17.98 -2.85 47.33
N LEU A 269 18.82 -2.03 46.68
CA LEU A 269 20.08 -2.50 46.08
C LEU A 269 21.26 -2.36 47.04
N THR A 270 21.17 -1.39 47.94
CA THR A 270 22.19 -1.08 48.94
C THR A 270 21.54 -0.99 50.32
N LYS A 271 22.35 -0.86 51.37
CA LYS A 271 21.83 -0.54 52.70
C LYS A 271 21.06 0.78 52.62
N THR A 272 19.73 0.71 52.75
CA THR A 272 18.83 1.84 52.47
C THR A 272 18.17 2.29 53.75
N GLU A 273 18.26 3.59 54.04
CA GLU A 273 17.56 4.25 55.11
C GLU A 273 16.30 4.89 54.56
N VAL A 274 15.18 4.67 55.24
CA VAL A 274 13.89 5.17 54.79
C VAL A 274 13.03 5.61 55.97
N ILE A 275 12.13 6.54 55.71
CA ILE A 275 11.02 6.89 56.61
C ILE A 275 9.80 6.13 56.12
N LYS A 276 9.34 5.17 56.92
CA LYS A 276 8.19 4.32 56.63
C LYS A 276 6.95 4.86 57.34
N LEU A 277 5.95 5.28 56.57
CA LEU A 277 4.71 5.85 57.07
C LEU A 277 3.54 4.93 56.73
N ASP A 278 2.69 4.62 57.70
CA ASP A 278 1.35 4.07 57.43
C ASP A 278 0.31 5.20 57.36
N ARG A 279 -0.96 4.86 57.08
CA ARG A 279 -2.03 5.85 56.93
C ARG A 279 -2.26 6.68 58.20
N ASN A 280 -2.13 6.08 59.38
CA ASN A 280 -2.39 6.75 60.65
C ASN A 280 -1.24 7.71 60.98
N VAL A 281 0.00 7.25 60.84
CA VAL A 281 1.20 8.07 61.06
C VAL A 281 1.26 9.20 60.02
N PHE A 282 0.93 8.92 58.76
CA PHE A 282 0.85 9.95 57.72
C PHE A 282 -0.17 11.03 58.06
N ALA A 283 -1.38 10.65 58.50
CA ALA A 283 -2.40 11.61 58.91
C ALA A 283 -1.96 12.47 60.11
N GLN A 284 -1.28 11.87 61.09
CA GLN A 284 -0.73 12.58 62.24
C GLN A 284 0.33 13.61 61.81
N VAL A 285 1.26 13.24 60.94
CA VAL A 285 2.27 14.16 60.39
C VAL A 285 1.60 15.34 59.68
N MET A 286 0.59 15.06 58.85
CA MET A 286 -0.12 16.12 58.09
C MET A 286 -0.98 17.02 58.97
N GLN A 287 -1.49 16.53 60.11
CA GLN A 287 -2.19 17.36 61.11
C GLN A 287 -1.24 18.22 61.95
N SER A 288 0.00 17.76 62.11
CA SER A 288 1.03 18.45 62.89
C SER A 288 1.61 19.66 62.16
N ASP A 289 1.75 19.56 60.84
CA ASP A 289 2.18 20.65 59.97
C ASP A 289 1.35 20.67 58.68
N SER A 290 0.37 21.58 58.63
CA SER A 290 -0.51 21.77 57.48
C SER A 290 0.23 22.23 56.22
N ASN A 291 1.47 22.72 56.33
CA ASN A 291 2.29 23.14 55.19
C ASN A 291 2.96 21.95 54.48
N LEU A 292 2.96 20.74 55.05
CA LEU A 292 3.54 19.54 54.43
C LEU A 292 2.65 18.89 53.39
N LEU A 293 1.33 19.00 53.54
CA LEU A 293 0.37 18.39 52.62
C LEU A 293 0.48 18.98 51.19
N PRO A 294 0.61 20.31 50.99
CA PRO A 294 0.87 20.90 49.67
C PRO A 294 2.20 20.45 49.06
N LEU A 295 3.27 20.34 49.86
CA LEU A 295 4.60 19.89 49.41
C LEU A 295 4.56 18.45 48.92
N PHE A 296 3.93 17.56 49.70
CA PHE A 296 3.74 16.15 49.35
C PHE A 296 2.91 15.98 48.08
N THR A 297 1.79 16.70 47.99
CA THR A 297 0.88 16.63 46.84
C THR A 297 1.58 17.10 45.56
N ASN A 298 2.37 18.16 45.64
CA ASN A 298 3.19 18.63 44.52
C ASN A 298 4.23 17.60 44.07
N LEU A 299 4.94 16.97 45.01
CA LEU A 299 5.93 15.92 44.70
C LEU A 299 5.28 14.73 43.97
N LEU A 300 4.12 14.28 44.45
CA LEU A 300 3.36 13.20 43.80
C LEU A 300 2.91 13.58 42.38
N LEU A 301 2.29 14.76 42.22
CA LEU A 301 1.79 15.24 40.94
C LEU A 301 2.92 15.41 39.92
N ARG A 302 4.08 15.97 40.32
CA ARG A 302 5.23 16.14 39.43
C ARG A 302 5.83 14.79 38.98
N HIS A 303 5.99 13.85 39.90
CA HIS A 303 6.45 12.50 39.54
C HIS A 303 5.47 11.78 38.60
N PHE A 304 4.17 11.96 38.81
CA PHE A 304 3.14 11.39 37.95
C PHE A 304 3.14 12.01 36.54
N ASN A 305 3.13 13.35 36.44
CA ASN A 305 3.15 14.05 35.16
C ASN A 305 4.37 13.68 34.30
N ARG A 306 5.56 13.58 34.90
CA ARG A 306 6.77 13.12 34.19
C ARG A 306 6.64 11.70 33.67
N ARG A 307 6.06 10.80 34.45
CA ARG A 307 5.84 9.40 34.04
C ARG A 307 4.86 9.33 32.87
N LEU A 308 3.77 10.08 32.92
CA LEU A 308 2.81 10.17 31.82
C LEU A 308 3.44 10.74 30.54
N GLN A 309 4.18 11.85 30.65
CA GLN A 309 4.85 12.47 29.50
C GLN A 309 5.82 11.51 28.81
N ARG A 310 6.63 10.76 29.57
CA ARG A 310 7.53 9.74 29.01
C ARG A 310 6.76 8.66 28.26
N SER A 311 5.67 8.14 28.85
CA SER A 311 4.86 7.11 28.20
C SER A 311 4.20 7.60 26.91
N ILE A 312 3.73 8.85 26.88
CA ILE A 312 3.09 9.46 25.70
C ILE A 312 4.13 9.67 24.59
N ASN A 313 5.31 10.21 24.92
CA ASN A 313 6.37 10.42 23.93
C ASN A 313 6.85 9.11 23.31
N THR A 314 7.03 8.05 24.10
CA THR A 314 7.42 6.73 23.57
C THR A 314 6.36 6.17 22.62
N LYS A 315 5.06 6.28 22.96
CA LYS A 315 3.98 5.82 22.07
C LYS A 315 3.94 6.62 20.76
N LEU A 316 4.06 7.94 20.83
CA LEU A 316 4.08 8.79 19.63
C LEU A 316 5.29 8.48 18.72
N GLN A 317 6.46 8.26 19.32
CA GLN A 317 7.66 7.93 18.56
C GLN A 317 7.54 6.55 17.89
N LEU A 318 6.97 5.56 18.58
CA LEU A 318 6.69 4.24 18.02
C LEU A 318 5.71 4.33 16.84
N GLN A 319 4.63 5.10 16.99
CA GLN A 319 3.65 5.28 15.91
C GLN A 319 4.30 5.91 14.67
N LYS A 320 5.12 6.95 14.86
CA LYS A 320 5.87 7.58 13.78
C LYS A 320 6.84 6.62 13.09
N THR A 321 7.49 5.73 13.83
CA THR A 321 8.38 4.71 13.24
C THR A 321 7.61 3.66 12.44
N LEU A 322 6.40 3.28 12.88
CA LEU A 322 5.55 2.35 12.15
C LEU A 322 5.06 2.96 10.83
N GLU A 323 4.54 4.20 10.87
CA GLU A 323 4.12 4.93 9.66
C GLU A 323 5.27 5.08 8.66
N SER A 324 6.47 5.42 9.14
CA SER A 324 7.66 5.53 8.27
C SER A 324 8.08 4.18 7.68
N LEU A 325 7.94 3.09 8.43
CA LEU A 325 8.28 1.75 7.96
C LEU A 325 7.28 1.28 6.90
N GLU A 326 5.99 1.50 7.13
CA GLU A 326 4.91 1.18 6.19
C GLU A 326 5.07 1.95 4.87
N SER A 327 5.39 3.24 4.95
CA SER A 327 5.67 4.06 3.76
C SER A 327 6.89 3.58 2.97
N ALA A 328 7.99 3.24 3.66
CA ALA A 328 9.19 2.70 3.02
C ALA A 328 8.92 1.34 2.36
N HIS A 329 8.09 0.50 2.98
CA HIS A 329 7.66 -0.79 2.45
C HIS A 329 6.84 -0.63 1.17
N GLN A 330 5.88 0.29 1.16
CA GLN A 330 5.07 0.56 -0.04
C GLN A 330 5.93 1.05 -1.22
N GLN A 331 6.93 1.90 -0.96
CA GLN A 331 7.86 2.35 -1.99
C GLN A 331 8.73 1.21 -2.56
N LEU A 332 9.10 0.22 -1.75
CA LEU A 332 9.81 -0.97 -2.23
C LEU A 332 8.94 -1.83 -3.13
N ILE A 333 7.67 -2.05 -2.74
CA ILE A 333 6.70 -2.77 -3.56
C ILE A 333 6.52 -2.09 -4.92
N GLU A 334 6.36 -0.77 -4.97
CA GLU A 334 6.24 -0.03 -6.23
C GLU A 334 7.50 -0.16 -7.10
N LYS A 335 8.69 -0.06 -6.49
CA LYS A 335 9.95 -0.25 -7.23
C LYS A 335 10.10 -1.66 -7.79
N GLU A 336 9.71 -2.68 -7.05
CA GLU A 336 9.75 -4.06 -7.54
C GLU A 336 8.71 -4.29 -8.63
N LYS A 337 7.49 -3.76 -8.48
CA LYS A 337 6.48 -3.76 -9.56
C LYS A 337 7.04 -3.13 -10.82
N MET A 338 7.68 -1.97 -10.73
CA MET A 338 8.29 -1.28 -11.88
C MET A 338 9.46 -2.05 -12.49
N ALA A 339 10.28 -2.71 -11.69
CA ALA A 339 11.37 -3.55 -12.18
C ALA A 339 10.86 -4.79 -12.93
N MET A 340 9.86 -5.48 -12.36
CA MET A 340 9.18 -6.61 -13.02
C MET A 340 8.48 -6.17 -14.30
N LEU A 341 7.75 -5.06 -14.27
CA LEU A 341 7.10 -4.48 -15.43
C LEU A 341 8.15 -4.12 -16.49
N GLY A 342 9.30 -3.56 -16.11
CA GLY A 342 10.40 -3.24 -17.03
C GLY A 342 10.98 -4.48 -17.72
N GLN A 343 11.19 -5.58 -16.97
CA GLN A 343 11.69 -6.84 -17.53
C GLN A 343 10.65 -7.52 -18.44
N LEU A 344 9.38 -7.48 -18.05
CA LEU A 344 8.26 -7.94 -18.87
C LEU A 344 8.12 -7.10 -20.13
N VAL A 345 8.18 -5.77 -20.05
CA VAL A 345 8.09 -4.86 -21.19
C VAL A 345 9.24 -5.09 -22.17
N ALA A 346 10.47 -5.32 -21.68
CA ALA A 346 11.60 -5.65 -22.56
C ALA A 346 11.41 -7.00 -23.27
N GLY A 347 10.93 -8.02 -22.56
CA GLY A 347 10.61 -9.33 -23.13
C GLY A 347 9.46 -9.27 -24.13
N VAL A 348 8.37 -8.60 -23.76
CA VAL A 348 7.19 -8.34 -24.58
C VAL A 348 7.55 -7.54 -25.82
N ALA A 349 8.37 -6.50 -25.71
CA ALA A 349 8.80 -5.71 -26.86
C ALA A 349 9.56 -6.59 -27.86
N HIS A 350 10.42 -7.47 -27.37
CA HIS A 350 11.11 -8.44 -28.22
C HIS A 350 10.12 -9.44 -28.87
N GLU A 351 9.15 -9.94 -28.10
CA GLU A 351 8.12 -10.86 -28.57
C GLU A 351 7.08 -10.24 -29.51
N LEU A 352 6.84 -8.94 -29.43
CA LEU A 352 6.02 -8.17 -30.38
C LEU A 352 6.80 -7.85 -31.65
N ASN A 353 8.08 -7.50 -31.53
CA ASN A 353 8.91 -7.19 -32.69
C ASN A 353 9.05 -8.39 -33.64
N ASN A 354 9.08 -9.61 -33.13
CA ASN A 354 9.20 -10.83 -33.94
C ASN A 354 8.03 -11.06 -34.93
N PRO A 355 6.75 -11.10 -34.51
CA PRO A 355 5.61 -11.20 -35.42
C PRO A 355 5.44 -9.93 -36.26
N ILE A 356 5.75 -8.73 -35.75
CA ILE A 356 5.74 -7.49 -36.55
C ILE A 356 6.72 -7.61 -37.73
N ALA A 357 7.94 -8.07 -37.49
CA ALA A 357 8.92 -8.29 -38.55
C ALA A 357 8.45 -9.34 -39.57
N ALA A 358 7.74 -10.38 -39.13
CA ALA A 358 7.14 -11.37 -40.02
C ALA A 358 6.00 -10.80 -40.87
N ILE A 359 5.14 -9.96 -40.29
CA ILE A 359 4.09 -9.22 -41.00
C ILE A 359 4.70 -8.30 -42.06
N LEU A 360 5.73 -7.52 -41.70
CA LEU A 360 6.41 -6.61 -42.63
C LEU A 360 7.01 -7.37 -43.83
N ARG A 361 7.68 -8.51 -43.58
CA ARG A 361 8.18 -9.39 -44.66
C ARG A 361 7.05 -9.97 -45.52
N GLY A 362 5.91 -10.34 -44.89
CA GLY A 362 4.73 -10.81 -45.59
C GLY A 362 4.14 -9.74 -46.52
N ILE A 363 4.06 -8.48 -46.06
CA ILE A 363 3.57 -7.35 -46.86
C ILE A 363 4.52 -7.06 -48.04
N GLU A 364 5.84 -7.12 -47.82
CA GLU A 364 6.82 -6.94 -48.90
C GLU A 364 6.68 -8.02 -49.98
N ASN A 365 6.53 -9.28 -49.57
CA ASN A 365 6.26 -10.39 -50.49
C ASN A 365 4.93 -10.22 -51.23
N LEU A 366 3.88 -9.73 -50.56
CA LEU A 366 2.61 -9.44 -51.21
C LEU A 366 2.77 -8.38 -52.29
N ASN A 367 3.45 -7.27 -52.01
CA ASN A 367 3.66 -6.19 -52.97
C ASN A 367 4.44 -6.67 -54.22
N GLN A 368 5.47 -7.50 -54.02
CA GLN A 368 6.26 -8.04 -55.14
C GLN A 368 5.44 -9.01 -55.99
N ASN A 369 4.73 -9.96 -55.38
CA ASN A 369 4.04 -11.01 -56.10
C ASN A 369 2.70 -10.54 -56.70
N LEU A 370 2.00 -9.61 -56.05
CA LEU A 370 0.74 -9.05 -56.55
C LEU A 370 0.96 -8.28 -57.86
N GLY A 371 2.06 -7.52 -57.97
CA GLY A 371 2.43 -6.85 -59.21
C GLY A 371 2.68 -7.84 -60.36
N MET A 372 3.32 -8.98 -60.08
CA MET A 372 3.58 -10.04 -61.08
C MET A 372 2.29 -10.73 -61.53
N VAL A 373 1.38 -11.03 -60.59
CA VAL A 373 0.08 -11.64 -60.89
C VAL A 373 -0.82 -10.70 -61.72
N LEU A 374 -0.86 -9.41 -61.39
CA LEU A 374 -1.72 -8.44 -62.09
C LEU A 374 -1.17 -8.00 -63.46
N SER A 375 0.16 -8.02 -63.65
CA SER A 375 0.80 -7.65 -64.92
C SER A 375 0.80 -8.78 -65.95
N THR A 376 0.57 -10.02 -65.53
CA THR A 376 0.53 -11.17 -66.43
C THR A 376 -0.88 -11.37 -66.99
N SER A 377 -1.06 -11.19 -68.30
CA SER A 377 -2.32 -11.52 -68.98
C SER A 377 -2.43 -13.04 -69.15
N SER A 378 -3.15 -13.70 -68.25
CA SER A 378 -3.34 -15.16 -68.24
C SER A 378 -4.74 -15.53 -68.75
N ALA A 379 -4.88 -16.73 -69.33
CA ALA A 379 -6.18 -17.26 -69.76
C ALA A 379 -7.12 -17.46 -68.53
N PRO A 380 -8.44 -17.29 -68.67
CA PRO A 380 -9.39 -17.37 -67.55
C PRO A 380 -9.24 -18.64 -66.68
N ASN A 381 -8.97 -19.80 -67.30
CA ASN A 381 -8.76 -21.06 -66.59
C ASN A 381 -7.50 -21.07 -65.71
N GLN A 382 -6.43 -20.36 -66.11
CA GLN A 382 -5.20 -20.28 -65.31
C GLN A 382 -5.39 -19.37 -64.10
N THR A 383 -6.14 -18.28 -64.25
CA THR A 383 -6.52 -17.40 -63.13
C THR A 383 -7.35 -18.13 -62.10
N THR A 384 -8.32 -18.95 -62.52
CA THR A 384 -9.14 -19.77 -61.60
C THR A 384 -8.30 -20.79 -60.85
N LYS A 385 -7.36 -21.48 -61.51
CA LYS A 385 -6.42 -22.41 -60.85
C LYS A 385 -5.50 -21.67 -59.87
N GLY A 386 -4.99 -20.49 -60.24
CA GLY A 386 -4.18 -19.65 -59.35
C GLY A 386 -4.92 -19.24 -58.07
N ILE A 387 -6.18 -18.81 -58.18
CA ILE A 387 -7.01 -18.47 -57.03
C ILE A 387 -7.21 -19.68 -56.10
N ALA A 388 -7.44 -20.88 -56.67
CA ALA A 388 -7.57 -22.09 -55.87
C ALA A 388 -6.28 -22.44 -55.10
N VAL A 389 -5.12 -22.27 -55.73
CA VAL A 389 -3.80 -22.44 -55.10
C VAL A 389 -3.59 -21.42 -53.96
N LEU A 390 -4.02 -20.17 -54.15
CA LEU A 390 -3.94 -19.12 -53.13
C LEU A 390 -4.79 -19.47 -51.90
N GLU A 391 -6.08 -19.81 -52.10
CA GLU A 391 -6.98 -20.16 -50.99
C GLU A 391 -6.50 -21.41 -50.25
N SER A 392 -5.98 -22.41 -50.99
CA SER A 392 -5.35 -23.58 -50.40
C SER A 392 -4.13 -23.22 -49.55
N ALA A 393 -3.23 -22.37 -50.06
CA ALA A 393 -2.05 -21.91 -49.34
C ALA A 393 -2.43 -21.17 -48.05
N LYS A 394 -3.48 -20.33 -48.11
CA LYS A 394 -4.01 -19.57 -46.98
C LYS A 394 -4.59 -20.47 -45.89
N ALA A 395 -5.27 -21.55 -46.25
CA ALA A 395 -5.90 -22.50 -45.32
C ALA A 395 -4.98 -23.66 -44.89
N SER A 396 -3.89 -23.90 -45.60
CA SER A 396 -2.99 -25.05 -45.37
C SER A 396 -2.34 -25.00 -43.99
N LYS A 397 -1.92 -26.16 -43.46
CA LYS A 397 -1.00 -26.23 -42.32
C LYS A 397 0.45 -26.28 -42.82
N PRO A 398 1.42 -25.68 -42.10
CA PRO A 398 2.84 -25.80 -42.47
C PRO A 398 3.27 -27.27 -42.49
N MET A 399 3.85 -27.71 -43.60
CA MET A 399 4.40 -29.06 -43.76
C MET A 399 5.83 -29.12 -43.19
N SER A 400 6.18 -30.21 -42.52
CA SER A 400 7.53 -30.39 -41.99
C SER A 400 8.56 -30.54 -43.12
N THR A 401 9.83 -30.18 -42.86
CA THR A 401 10.90 -30.32 -43.86
C THR A 401 11.22 -31.78 -44.18
N ALA A 402 10.95 -32.70 -43.25
CA ALA A 402 11.08 -34.14 -43.46
C ALA A 402 9.99 -34.67 -44.40
N GLU A 403 8.74 -34.30 -44.14
CA GLU A 403 7.58 -34.70 -44.95
C GLU A 403 7.64 -34.10 -46.37
N LEU A 404 8.06 -32.84 -46.48
CA LEU A 404 8.26 -32.19 -47.79
C LEU A 404 9.34 -32.91 -48.61
N ARG A 405 10.44 -33.35 -47.99
CA ARG A 405 11.50 -34.12 -48.65
C ARG A 405 11.02 -35.51 -49.09
N GLU A 406 10.27 -36.20 -48.25
CA GLU A 406 9.72 -37.51 -48.55
C GLU A 406 8.77 -37.47 -49.75
N ARG A 407 7.79 -36.56 -49.73
CA ARG A 407 6.84 -36.37 -50.83
C ARG A 407 7.53 -35.90 -52.12
N SER A 408 8.54 -35.03 -52.01
CA SER A 408 9.34 -34.60 -53.18
C SER A 408 10.12 -35.76 -53.80
N ASN A 409 10.60 -36.70 -53.00
CA ASN A 409 11.29 -37.89 -53.48
C ASN A 409 10.34 -38.88 -54.17
N GLN A 410 9.07 -38.93 -53.77
CA GLN A 410 8.06 -39.76 -54.44
C GLN A 410 7.71 -39.21 -55.84
N LEU A 411 7.76 -37.89 -56.04
CA LEU A 411 7.49 -37.25 -57.34
C LEU A 411 8.65 -37.29 -58.34
N LEU A 412 9.86 -37.65 -57.90
CA LEU A 412 11.05 -37.78 -58.76
C LEU A 412 10.93 -38.91 -59.80
N SER A 413 9.98 -39.84 -59.65
CA SER A 413 9.65 -40.83 -60.69
C SER A 413 8.85 -40.24 -61.86
N CYS A 414 8.23 -39.07 -61.67
CA CYS A 414 7.35 -38.42 -62.64
C CYS A 414 7.94 -37.12 -63.22
N VAL A 415 8.91 -36.51 -62.54
CA VAL A 415 9.52 -35.23 -62.93
C VAL A 415 11.03 -35.31 -62.76
N ASP A 416 11.79 -35.08 -63.84
CA ASP A 416 13.26 -35.24 -63.87
C ASP A 416 14.03 -34.18 -63.07
N ASN A 417 13.35 -33.10 -62.63
CA ASN A 417 13.97 -32.00 -61.89
C ASN A 417 13.49 -31.94 -60.43
N ARG A 418 14.44 -32.16 -59.51
CA ARG A 418 14.23 -32.12 -58.06
C ARG A 418 13.63 -30.80 -57.56
N ASN A 419 13.96 -29.66 -58.18
CA ASN A 419 13.42 -28.36 -57.79
C ASN A 419 11.95 -28.22 -58.20
N ILE A 420 11.57 -28.75 -59.36
CA ILE A 420 10.18 -28.75 -59.84
C ILE A 420 9.32 -29.68 -58.98
N ALA A 421 9.81 -30.88 -58.67
CA ALA A 421 9.16 -31.80 -57.74
C ALA A 421 8.92 -31.14 -56.36
N ARG A 422 9.92 -30.45 -55.82
CA ARG A 422 9.82 -29.73 -54.56
C ARG A 422 8.77 -28.60 -54.60
N LYS A 423 8.69 -27.86 -55.71
CA LYS A 423 7.68 -26.81 -55.91
C LYS A 423 6.28 -27.41 -55.99
N LEU A 424 6.07 -28.46 -56.78
CA LEU A 424 4.77 -29.14 -56.90
C LEU A 424 4.21 -29.62 -55.55
N VAL A 425 5.07 -30.22 -54.71
CA VAL A 425 4.72 -30.64 -53.34
C VAL A 425 4.35 -29.43 -52.48
N ALA A 426 5.17 -28.37 -52.50
CA ALA A 426 4.94 -27.17 -51.70
C ALA A 426 3.63 -26.48 -52.08
N LEU A 427 3.28 -26.48 -53.37
CA LEU A 427 2.05 -25.93 -53.94
C LEU A 427 0.82 -26.84 -53.76
N GLY A 428 1.00 -28.10 -53.32
CA GLY A 428 -0.08 -29.08 -53.21
C GLY A 428 -0.63 -29.58 -54.56
N LEU A 429 0.16 -29.50 -55.63
CA LEU A 429 -0.22 -29.83 -57.01
C LEU A 429 0.28 -31.23 -57.44
N GLU A 430 0.47 -32.12 -56.47
CA GLU A 430 1.01 -33.49 -56.69
C GLU A 430 0.10 -34.37 -57.57
N GLN A 431 -1.19 -34.01 -57.65
CA GLN A 431 -2.24 -34.74 -58.36
C GLN A 431 -2.79 -33.98 -59.58
N ASP A 432 -2.15 -32.88 -60.00
CA ASP A 432 -2.57 -32.14 -61.21
C ASP A 432 -2.03 -32.83 -62.47
N ASP A 433 -2.79 -33.79 -63.00
CA ASP A 433 -2.42 -34.59 -64.17
C ASP A 433 -2.19 -33.73 -65.44
N GLU A 434 -2.89 -32.61 -65.58
CA GLU A 434 -2.69 -31.67 -66.71
C GLU A 434 -1.32 -30.99 -66.62
N LEU A 435 -0.95 -30.50 -65.44
CA LEU A 435 0.33 -29.84 -65.21
C LEU A 435 1.50 -30.82 -65.29
N LEU A 436 1.34 -32.03 -64.76
CA LEU A 436 2.35 -33.10 -64.85
C LEU A 436 2.58 -33.56 -66.30
N THR A 437 1.52 -33.62 -67.11
CA THR A 437 1.62 -33.94 -68.54
C THR A 437 2.31 -32.81 -69.31
N LEU A 438 1.98 -31.55 -68.99
CA LEU A 438 2.61 -30.37 -69.59
C LEU A 438 4.10 -30.28 -69.26
N LEU A 439 4.50 -30.56 -68.01
CA LEU A 439 5.90 -30.57 -67.58
C LEU A 439 6.72 -31.67 -68.28
N LYS A 440 6.11 -32.81 -68.65
CA LYS A 440 6.75 -33.89 -69.41
C LYS A 440 6.88 -33.59 -70.91
N GLN A 441 5.85 -33.01 -71.52
CA GLN A 441 5.79 -32.78 -72.97
C GLN A 441 6.44 -31.45 -73.39
N HIS A 442 6.27 -30.41 -72.58
CA HIS A 442 6.74 -29.04 -72.84
C HIS A 442 7.37 -28.44 -71.56
N PRO A 443 8.61 -28.85 -71.21
CA PRO A 443 9.21 -28.52 -69.91
C PRO A 443 9.39 -27.02 -69.67
N THR A 444 9.65 -26.22 -70.71
CA THR A 444 9.77 -24.76 -70.60
C THR A 444 8.45 -24.07 -70.31
N GLU A 445 7.36 -24.44 -71.00
CA GLU A 445 6.04 -23.83 -70.77
C GLU A 445 5.42 -24.30 -69.46
N GLY A 446 5.60 -25.59 -69.11
CA GLY A 446 5.18 -26.12 -67.82
C GLY A 446 5.89 -25.45 -66.64
N ALA A 447 7.20 -25.16 -66.77
CA ALA A 447 7.94 -24.43 -65.75
C ALA A 447 7.44 -22.98 -65.59
N ARG A 448 7.12 -22.29 -66.69
CA ARG A 448 6.56 -20.94 -66.69
C ARG A 448 5.18 -20.89 -66.02
N GLN A 449 4.32 -21.87 -66.31
CA GLN A 449 3.01 -21.98 -65.67
C GLN A 449 3.13 -22.30 -64.18
N LEU A 450 4.09 -23.15 -63.78
CA LEU A 450 4.36 -23.45 -62.38
C LEU A 450 4.88 -22.23 -61.61
N GLU A 451 5.77 -21.44 -62.22
CA GLU A 451 6.28 -20.18 -61.66
C GLU A 451 5.14 -19.15 -61.50
N HIS A 452 4.21 -19.08 -62.45
CA HIS A 452 3.04 -18.24 -62.32
C HIS A 452 2.14 -18.65 -61.14
N LEU A 453 1.89 -19.96 -60.96
CA LEU A 453 1.13 -20.49 -59.81
C LEU A 453 1.86 -20.31 -58.47
N GLU A 454 3.20 -20.31 -58.48
CA GLU A 454 4.03 -20.03 -57.30
C GLU A 454 3.77 -18.62 -56.75
N HIS A 455 3.56 -17.61 -57.60
CA HIS A 455 3.20 -16.27 -57.12
C HIS A 455 1.87 -16.24 -56.37
N TYR A 456 0.84 -16.96 -56.83
CA TYR A 456 -0.44 -17.09 -56.12
C TYR A 456 -0.27 -17.80 -54.77
N PHE A 457 0.55 -18.85 -54.72
CA PHE A 457 0.88 -19.55 -53.48
C PHE A 457 1.61 -18.66 -52.48
N LEU A 458 2.61 -17.90 -52.94
CA LEU A 458 3.37 -16.97 -52.10
C LEU A 458 2.48 -15.86 -51.52
N ILE A 459 1.50 -15.38 -52.29
CA ILE A 459 0.48 -14.44 -51.82
C ILE A 459 -0.37 -15.09 -50.71
N GLY A 460 -0.93 -16.28 -50.95
CA GLY A 460 -1.76 -16.98 -49.97
C GLY A 460 -1.00 -17.33 -48.68
N ASN A 461 0.26 -17.76 -48.81
CA ASN A 461 1.13 -18.03 -47.66
C ASN A 461 1.49 -16.76 -46.87
N SER A 462 1.71 -15.64 -47.57
CA SER A 462 1.98 -14.35 -46.93
C SER A 462 0.76 -13.82 -46.18
N LEU A 463 -0.44 -13.94 -46.75
CA LEU A 463 -1.70 -13.60 -46.08
C LEU A 463 -1.92 -14.43 -44.81
N ARG A 464 -1.73 -15.75 -44.88
CA ARG A 464 -1.79 -16.62 -43.70
C ARG A 464 -0.79 -16.21 -42.63
N SER A 465 0.46 -15.94 -43.03
CA SER A 465 1.50 -15.53 -42.09
C SER A 465 1.13 -14.21 -41.39
N ILE A 466 0.54 -13.27 -42.12
CA ILE A 466 0.05 -12.00 -41.55
C ILE A 466 -1.10 -12.25 -40.58
N ASP A 467 -2.11 -13.03 -40.95
CA ASP A 467 -3.25 -13.34 -40.08
C ASP A 467 -2.83 -14.02 -38.77
N VAL A 468 -1.95 -15.03 -38.86
CA VAL A 468 -1.44 -15.75 -37.68
C VAL A 468 -0.63 -14.82 -36.78
N CYS A 469 0.24 -13.98 -37.36
CA CYS A 469 1.06 -13.05 -36.58
C CYS A 469 0.21 -11.92 -35.98
N ALA A 470 -0.80 -11.42 -36.69
CA ALA A 470 -1.71 -10.39 -36.21
C ALA A 470 -2.58 -10.91 -35.05
N SER A 471 -3.11 -12.13 -35.16
CA SER A 471 -3.82 -12.79 -34.05
C SER A 471 -2.91 -12.92 -32.84
N ARG A 472 -1.66 -13.37 -33.03
CA ARG A 472 -0.69 -13.52 -31.94
C ARG A 472 -0.38 -12.19 -31.25
N ILE A 473 -0.28 -11.09 -31.99
CA ILE A 473 -0.11 -9.75 -31.42
C ILE A 473 -1.35 -9.34 -30.63
N ALA A 474 -2.55 -9.59 -31.16
CA ALA A 474 -3.81 -9.27 -30.47
C ALA A 474 -3.94 -10.04 -29.13
N ASP A 475 -3.61 -11.33 -29.12
CA ASP A 475 -3.63 -12.17 -27.93
C ASP A 475 -2.60 -11.70 -26.89
N MET A 476 -1.40 -11.30 -27.34
CA MET A 476 -0.36 -10.75 -26.47
C MET A 476 -0.78 -9.41 -25.85
N VAL A 477 -1.34 -8.50 -26.65
CA VAL A 477 -1.85 -7.21 -26.17
C VAL A 477 -3.03 -7.39 -25.20
N LYS A 478 -3.90 -8.36 -25.46
CA LYS A 478 -5.00 -8.74 -24.53
C LYS A 478 -4.45 -9.19 -23.18
N SER A 479 -3.41 -10.03 -23.20
CA SER A 479 -2.73 -10.52 -21.99
C SER A 479 -2.02 -9.39 -21.22
N LEU A 480 -1.38 -8.46 -21.93
CA LEU A 480 -0.77 -7.26 -21.34
C LEU A 480 -1.78 -6.28 -20.73
N LYS A 481 -2.98 -6.21 -21.32
CA LYS A 481 -4.04 -5.35 -20.80
C LYS A 481 -4.49 -5.78 -19.40
N GLY A 482 -4.32 -7.05 -19.03
CA GLY A 482 -4.51 -7.53 -17.65
C GLY A 482 -3.51 -6.93 -16.65
N TYR A 483 -2.25 -6.75 -17.07
CA TYR A 483 -1.18 -6.16 -16.25
C TYR A 483 -1.27 -4.64 -16.09
N ALA A 484 -1.85 -3.93 -17.06
CA ALA A 484 -1.85 -2.46 -17.11
C ALA A 484 -3.10 -1.81 -16.50
N ARG A 485 -4.06 -2.59 -15.97
CA ARG A 485 -5.21 -2.03 -15.26
C ARG A 485 -4.78 -1.56 -13.87
N ALA A 486 -4.46 -0.28 -13.77
CA ALA A 486 -4.18 0.38 -12.49
C ALA A 486 -5.43 0.46 -11.56
N ASP A 487 -6.63 0.22 -12.09
CA ASP A 487 -7.90 0.45 -11.37
C ASP A 487 -8.50 -0.78 -10.64
N ASP A 488 -7.90 -1.97 -10.79
CA ASP A 488 -8.42 -3.25 -10.25
C ASP A 488 -7.66 -3.75 -9.00
N GLU A 489 -7.28 -2.84 -8.08
CA GLU A 489 -6.94 -3.24 -6.68
C GLU A 489 -8.19 -3.71 -5.90
N LYS A 490 -9.37 -3.69 -6.52
CA LYS A 490 -10.63 -4.11 -5.93
C LYS A 490 -10.75 -5.63 -5.93
N THR A 491 -11.06 -6.18 -4.75
CA THR A 491 -11.39 -7.59 -4.58
C THR A 491 -12.69 -7.90 -5.32
N HIS A 492 -12.68 -8.94 -6.16
CA HIS A 492 -13.85 -9.41 -6.88
C HIS A 492 -13.76 -10.91 -7.15
N ILE A 493 -14.87 -11.48 -7.63
CA ILE A 493 -14.95 -12.90 -7.97
C ILE A 493 -14.25 -13.11 -9.32
N ALA A 494 -13.23 -13.96 -9.34
CA ALA A 494 -12.45 -14.26 -10.53
C ALA A 494 -12.07 -15.74 -10.61
N ASP A 495 -11.86 -16.23 -11.84
CA ASP A 495 -11.27 -17.54 -12.09
C ASP A 495 -9.74 -17.43 -12.09
N ILE A 496 -9.07 -18.15 -11.18
CA ILE A 496 -7.61 -18.14 -11.09
C ILE A 496 -6.94 -18.88 -12.24
N HIS A 497 -7.64 -19.80 -12.92
CA HIS A 497 -7.08 -20.50 -14.07
C HIS A 497 -6.80 -19.53 -15.21
N GLU A 498 -7.67 -18.54 -15.44
CA GLU A 498 -7.43 -17.48 -16.43
C GLU A 498 -6.13 -16.73 -16.12
N GLY A 499 -5.91 -16.33 -14.87
CA GLY A 499 -4.69 -15.63 -14.46
C GLY A 499 -3.40 -16.46 -14.58
N ILE A 500 -3.48 -17.78 -14.34
CA ILE A 500 -2.35 -18.70 -14.52
C ILE A 500 -2.04 -18.88 -16.00
N GLU A 501 -3.05 -19.12 -16.85
CA GLU A 501 -2.90 -19.27 -18.30
C GLU A 501 -2.33 -18.00 -18.95
N ASP A 502 -2.84 -16.83 -18.60
CA ASP A 502 -2.31 -15.55 -19.06
C ASP A 502 -0.82 -15.40 -18.72
N THR A 503 -0.41 -15.90 -17.55
CA THR A 503 0.99 -15.88 -17.12
C THR A 503 1.84 -16.88 -17.90
N LEU A 504 1.30 -18.08 -18.19
CA LEU A 504 1.98 -19.09 -19.01
C LEU A 504 2.22 -18.60 -20.44
N VAL A 505 1.27 -17.87 -21.02
CA VAL A 505 1.41 -17.25 -22.35
C VAL A 505 2.58 -16.25 -22.36
N ILE A 506 2.77 -15.46 -21.30
CA ILE A 506 3.88 -14.53 -21.18
C ILE A 506 5.24 -15.26 -21.17
N PHE A 507 5.31 -16.42 -20.53
CA PHE A 507 6.53 -17.23 -20.44
C PHE A 507 6.68 -18.25 -21.59
N GLU A 508 5.81 -18.24 -22.60
CA GLU A 508 5.73 -19.26 -23.66
C GLU A 508 7.11 -19.58 -24.27
N ASN A 509 7.93 -18.57 -24.57
CA ASN A 509 9.23 -18.77 -25.20
C ASN A 509 10.30 -19.36 -24.28
N ARG A 510 10.25 -19.09 -22.98
CA ARG A 510 11.13 -19.76 -22.00
C ARG A 510 10.65 -21.19 -21.76
N LEU A 511 9.34 -21.38 -21.68
CA LEU A 511 8.71 -22.69 -21.46
C LEU A 511 8.89 -23.66 -22.63
N LYS A 512 9.06 -23.18 -23.87
CA LYS A 512 9.35 -24.02 -25.06
C LYS A 512 10.58 -24.93 -24.92
N LEU A 513 11.53 -24.55 -24.06
CA LEU A 513 12.75 -25.33 -23.79
C LEU A 513 12.53 -26.43 -22.74
N HIS A 514 11.38 -26.39 -22.05
CA HIS A 514 11.05 -27.22 -20.89
C HIS A 514 9.76 -28.02 -21.13
N LYS A 515 9.54 -29.05 -20.31
CA LYS A 515 8.29 -29.81 -20.32
C LYS A 515 7.31 -29.19 -19.33
N LEU A 516 6.25 -28.54 -19.81
CA LEU A 516 5.14 -28.06 -18.99
C LEU A 516 4.02 -29.11 -18.94
N THR A 517 3.49 -29.40 -17.75
CA THR A 517 2.30 -30.26 -17.58
C THR A 517 1.33 -29.59 -16.61
N THR A 518 0.07 -29.43 -17.02
CA THR A 518 -0.97 -28.78 -16.21
C THR A 518 -2.09 -29.76 -15.87
N HIS A 519 -2.47 -29.79 -14.59
CA HIS A 519 -3.52 -30.65 -14.05
C HIS A 519 -4.53 -29.80 -13.27
N TYR A 520 -5.51 -29.25 -13.98
CA TYR A 520 -6.54 -28.42 -13.37
C TYR A 520 -7.76 -29.24 -12.92
N CYS A 521 -8.13 -29.13 -11.64
CA CYS A 521 -9.44 -29.56 -11.17
C CYS A 521 -10.49 -28.47 -11.45
N SER A 522 -11.77 -28.84 -11.47
CA SER A 522 -12.85 -27.85 -11.59
C SER A 522 -12.98 -27.05 -10.28
N LEU A 523 -12.65 -25.76 -10.34
CA LEU A 523 -12.73 -24.82 -9.23
C LEU A 523 -13.91 -23.85 -9.42
N PRO A 524 -14.65 -23.50 -8.37
CA PRO A 524 -15.54 -22.35 -8.45
C PRO A 524 -14.72 -21.04 -8.46
N PRO A 525 -15.25 -19.96 -9.03
CA PRO A 525 -14.61 -18.64 -8.96
C PRO A 525 -14.37 -18.22 -7.51
N ILE A 526 -13.20 -17.62 -7.23
CA ILE A 526 -12.80 -17.20 -5.88
C ILE A 526 -12.86 -15.68 -5.74
N TYR A 527 -13.20 -15.22 -4.54
CA TYR A 527 -13.16 -13.79 -4.19
C TYR A 527 -11.72 -13.37 -3.88
N CYS A 528 -11.08 -12.64 -4.79
CA CYS A 528 -9.65 -12.32 -4.71
C CYS A 528 -9.33 -10.98 -5.39
N GLN A 529 -8.07 -10.53 -5.27
CA GLN A 529 -7.49 -9.46 -6.08
C GLN A 529 -6.67 -10.10 -7.22
N PRO A 530 -7.22 -10.20 -8.45
CA PRO A 530 -6.59 -10.99 -9.52
C PRO A 530 -5.22 -10.49 -9.92
N ILE A 531 -5.01 -9.16 -9.95
CA ILE A 531 -3.70 -8.57 -10.29
C ILE A 531 -2.65 -8.96 -9.25
N ALA A 532 -3.02 -8.96 -7.96
CA ALA A 532 -2.12 -9.38 -6.89
C ALA A 532 -1.78 -10.87 -7.01
N LEU A 533 -2.76 -11.74 -7.26
CA LEU A 533 -2.50 -13.17 -7.48
C LEU A 533 -1.69 -13.43 -8.75
N GLN A 534 -1.91 -12.66 -9.81
CA GLN A 534 -1.12 -12.75 -11.04
C GLN A 534 0.36 -12.45 -10.79
N GLN A 535 0.67 -11.50 -9.90
CA GLN A 535 2.04 -11.25 -9.44
C GLN A 535 2.63 -12.48 -8.73
N VAL A 536 1.83 -13.20 -7.95
CA VAL A 536 2.25 -14.46 -7.30
C VAL A 536 2.58 -15.51 -8.34
N TRP A 537 1.69 -15.75 -9.31
CA TRP A 537 1.90 -16.75 -10.38
C TRP A 537 3.17 -16.46 -11.18
N THR A 538 3.40 -15.20 -11.54
CA THR A 538 4.60 -14.76 -12.27
C THR A 538 5.87 -15.05 -11.49
N ASN A 539 5.87 -14.78 -10.19
CA ASN A 539 7.02 -15.06 -9.32
C ASN A 539 7.26 -16.56 -9.15
N MET A 540 6.20 -17.37 -8.97
CA MET A 540 6.34 -18.83 -8.86
C MET A 540 6.92 -19.43 -10.15
N ILE A 541 6.36 -19.06 -11.31
CA ILE A 541 6.78 -19.59 -12.61
C ILE A 541 8.20 -19.11 -12.96
N SER A 542 8.51 -17.83 -12.73
CA SER A 542 9.84 -17.28 -12.98
C SER A 542 10.91 -17.95 -12.12
N ASN A 543 10.63 -18.15 -10.81
CA ASN A 543 11.57 -18.83 -9.91
C ASN A 543 11.78 -20.30 -10.31
N ALA A 544 10.73 -21.01 -10.70
CA ALA A 544 10.85 -22.35 -11.24
C ALA A 544 11.72 -22.39 -12.50
N LEU A 545 11.46 -21.50 -13.46
CA LEU A 545 12.22 -21.40 -14.71
C LEU A 545 13.70 -21.06 -14.50
N ASP A 546 14.01 -20.27 -13.48
CA ASP A 546 15.38 -19.90 -13.13
C ASP A 546 16.13 -21.03 -12.41
N ALA A 547 15.41 -21.89 -11.69
CA ALA A 547 15.98 -23.02 -10.95
C ALA A 547 16.13 -24.29 -11.80
N MET A 548 15.32 -24.41 -12.86
CA MET A 548 15.31 -25.57 -13.75
C MET A 548 16.55 -25.64 -14.65
N PRO A 549 17.03 -26.86 -14.99
CA PRO A 549 18.06 -27.06 -16.01
C PRO A 549 17.52 -26.80 -17.43
N GLU A 550 18.41 -26.76 -18.43
CA GLU A 550 18.10 -26.47 -19.86
C GLU A 550 16.89 -27.27 -20.43
N HIS A 551 16.62 -28.47 -19.90
CA HIS A 551 15.45 -29.30 -20.20
C HIS A 551 14.70 -29.75 -18.93
N GLY A 552 14.37 -28.78 -18.07
CA GLY A 552 13.54 -29.00 -16.88
C GLY A 552 12.08 -29.40 -17.16
N THR A 553 11.39 -29.77 -16.10
CA THR A 553 9.95 -30.08 -16.08
C THR A 553 9.27 -29.22 -15.02
N LEU A 554 8.21 -28.51 -15.42
CA LEU A 554 7.34 -27.75 -14.54
C LEU A 554 5.94 -28.38 -14.57
N GLU A 555 5.43 -28.71 -13.39
CA GLU A 555 4.09 -29.26 -13.18
C GLU A 555 3.26 -28.27 -12.36
N ILE A 556 2.09 -27.89 -12.88
CA ILE A 556 1.14 -27.01 -12.19
C ILE A 556 -0.15 -27.80 -11.93
N THR A 557 -0.55 -27.90 -10.67
CA THR A 557 -1.75 -28.65 -10.26
C THR A 557 -2.65 -27.78 -9.40
N THR A 558 -3.96 -27.87 -9.61
CA THR A 558 -4.95 -27.26 -8.71
C THR A 558 -5.81 -28.31 -8.03
N GLN A 559 -6.09 -28.15 -6.74
CA GLN A 559 -6.97 -29.04 -5.97
C GLN A 559 -7.86 -28.25 -5.01
N ILE A 560 -8.93 -28.89 -4.53
CA ILE A 560 -9.73 -28.40 -3.40
C ILE A 560 -9.42 -29.29 -2.21
N GLU A 561 -8.86 -28.70 -1.17
CA GLU A 561 -8.47 -29.39 0.06
C GLU A 561 -9.21 -28.79 1.25
N SER A 562 -9.54 -29.62 2.25
CA SER A 562 -10.16 -29.14 3.48
C SER A 562 -9.18 -29.22 4.63
N ARG A 563 -8.94 -28.09 5.30
CA ARG A 563 -8.08 -28.01 6.49
C ARG A 563 -8.87 -27.38 7.62
N ASN A 564 -8.95 -28.06 8.77
CA ASN A 564 -9.73 -27.64 9.94
C ASN A 564 -11.21 -27.32 9.58
N ASP A 565 -11.88 -28.21 8.85
CA ASP A 565 -13.27 -28.07 8.37
C ASP A 565 -13.56 -26.83 7.50
N LYS A 566 -12.52 -26.17 6.96
CA LYS A 566 -12.65 -25.08 6.00
C LYS A 566 -12.12 -25.50 4.62
N PRO A 567 -12.85 -25.20 3.53
CA PRO A 567 -12.40 -25.48 2.17
C PRO A 567 -11.35 -24.46 1.71
N TYR A 568 -10.30 -24.95 1.07
CA TYR A 568 -9.21 -24.19 0.47
C TYR A 568 -8.98 -24.64 -0.97
N VAL A 569 -8.61 -23.70 -1.82
CA VAL A 569 -8.01 -23.96 -3.12
C VAL A 569 -6.50 -24.06 -2.93
N THR A 570 -5.92 -25.17 -3.40
CA THR A 570 -4.46 -25.33 -3.46
C THR A 570 -3.98 -25.22 -4.89
N VAL A 571 -2.94 -24.42 -5.11
CA VAL A 571 -2.24 -24.29 -6.39
C VAL A 571 -0.78 -24.65 -6.17
N SER A 572 -0.33 -25.77 -6.72
CA SER A 572 1.04 -26.26 -6.56
C SER A 572 1.86 -26.04 -7.82
N PHE A 573 3.06 -25.46 -7.66
CA PHE A 573 4.06 -25.30 -8.71
C PHE A 573 5.25 -26.21 -8.36
N ARG A 574 5.43 -27.28 -9.11
CA ARG A 574 6.49 -28.26 -8.90
C ARG A 574 7.50 -28.23 -10.04
N ASP A 575 8.74 -27.91 -9.72
CA ASP A 575 9.87 -27.96 -10.65
C ASP A 575 10.88 -29.04 -10.27
N ASN A 576 11.65 -29.51 -11.25
CA ASN A 576 12.78 -30.43 -11.05
C ASN A 576 14.13 -29.71 -11.00
N GLY A 577 14.16 -28.50 -10.44
CA GLY A 577 15.35 -27.65 -10.35
C GLY A 577 16.32 -28.06 -9.24
N CYS A 578 17.20 -27.13 -8.89
CA CYS A 578 18.29 -27.36 -7.93
C CYS A 578 17.85 -27.61 -6.47
N GLY A 579 16.57 -27.37 -6.12
CA GLY A 579 16.03 -27.57 -4.78
C GLY A 579 16.56 -26.59 -3.72
N ILE A 580 15.89 -26.55 -2.57
CA ILE A 580 16.17 -25.64 -1.45
C ILE A 580 16.51 -26.45 -0.19
N PRO A 581 17.69 -26.26 0.43
CA PRO A 581 18.06 -26.90 1.69
C PRO A 581 17.08 -26.57 2.82
N ALA A 582 16.78 -27.55 3.68
CA ALA A 582 15.80 -27.40 4.78
C ALA A 582 16.11 -26.20 5.71
N GLU A 583 17.39 -25.91 5.95
CA GLU A 583 17.83 -24.77 6.77
C GLU A 583 17.50 -23.41 6.13
N GLN A 584 17.37 -23.36 4.80
CA GLN A 584 17.12 -22.13 4.04
C GLN A 584 15.65 -21.91 3.70
N GLN A 585 14.80 -22.94 3.82
CA GLN A 585 13.38 -22.88 3.45
C GLN A 585 12.57 -21.87 4.27
N ALA A 586 12.96 -21.59 5.51
CA ALA A 586 12.33 -20.53 6.30
C ALA A 586 12.84 -19.12 5.90
N THR A 587 14.11 -19.01 5.54
CA THR A 587 14.77 -17.73 5.24
C THR A 587 14.47 -17.18 3.85
N ILE A 588 14.01 -18.01 2.90
CA ILE A 588 13.69 -17.54 1.53
C ILE A 588 12.56 -16.51 1.47
N PHE A 589 11.77 -16.37 2.55
CA PHE A 589 10.69 -15.39 2.66
C PHE A 589 11.14 -14.09 3.36
N GLU A 590 12.38 -14.00 3.85
CA GLU A 590 12.92 -12.78 4.47
C GLU A 590 13.24 -11.70 3.41
N LEU A 591 13.07 -10.43 3.78
CA LEU A 591 13.40 -9.30 2.90
C LEU A 591 14.89 -9.30 2.52
N ASN A 592 15.17 -9.08 1.23
CA ASN A 592 16.51 -9.01 0.63
C ASN A 592 17.26 -10.37 0.57
N TYR A 593 16.58 -11.48 0.82
CA TYR A 593 17.17 -12.80 0.63
C TYR A 593 17.20 -13.14 -0.87
N THR A 594 18.40 -13.26 -1.45
CA THR A 594 18.58 -13.63 -2.86
C THR A 594 19.77 -14.56 -3.05
N THR A 595 19.58 -15.59 -3.88
CA THR A 595 20.64 -16.54 -4.27
C THR A 595 21.21 -16.24 -5.67
N LYS A 596 20.72 -15.18 -6.34
CA LYS A 596 21.15 -14.79 -7.69
C LYS A 596 22.37 -13.86 -7.62
N LYS A 597 23.47 -14.22 -8.29
CA LYS A 597 24.71 -13.41 -8.35
C LYS A 597 24.52 -12.12 -9.17
N GLU A 598 25.24 -11.07 -8.80
CA GLU A 598 25.28 -9.74 -9.46
C GLU A 598 25.34 -9.88 -10.99
N GLY A 599 24.22 -9.60 -11.66
CA GLY A 599 24.06 -9.73 -13.11
C GLY A 599 22.62 -10.10 -13.52
N ASN A 600 21.96 -10.96 -12.74
CA ASN A 600 20.51 -11.19 -12.82
C ASN A 600 19.86 -10.53 -11.61
N PHE A 601 19.17 -9.41 -11.81
CA PHE A 601 18.56 -8.60 -10.75
C PHE A 601 17.45 -9.37 -10.03
N GLY A 602 17.82 -10.16 -9.02
CA GLY A 602 16.90 -10.65 -7.99
C GLY A 602 17.08 -9.81 -6.74
N LEU A 603 16.25 -8.79 -6.55
CA LEU A 603 16.27 -7.94 -5.34
C LEU A 603 16.02 -8.73 -4.04
N GLY A 604 15.57 -9.98 -4.13
CA GLY A 604 15.28 -10.82 -2.98
C GLY A 604 13.99 -10.44 -2.24
N ILE A 605 13.04 -9.84 -2.97
CA ILE A 605 11.79 -9.31 -2.42
C ILE A 605 10.58 -10.10 -2.96
N GLY A 606 10.68 -10.71 -4.15
CA GLY A 606 9.57 -11.40 -4.81
C GLY A 606 8.83 -12.47 -3.98
N LEU A 607 9.55 -13.37 -3.29
CA LEU A 607 8.90 -14.38 -2.42
C LEU A 607 8.27 -13.75 -1.17
N SER A 608 8.87 -12.70 -0.62
CA SER A 608 8.30 -11.95 0.52
C SER A 608 7.00 -11.23 0.14
N ILE A 609 6.92 -10.67 -1.08
CA ILE A 609 5.68 -10.10 -1.60
C ILE A 609 4.64 -11.20 -1.84
N CYS A 610 5.02 -12.35 -2.40
CA CYS A 610 4.08 -13.45 -2.57
C CYS A 610 3.47 -13.86 -1.23
N HIS A 611 4.30 -14.00 -0.19
CA HIS A 611 3.83 -14.32 1.14
C HIS A 611 2.86 -13.27 1.67
N GLN A 612 3.14 -11.98 1.48
CA GLN A 612 2.25 -10.90 1.91
C GLN A 612 0.91 -10.88 1.15
N ILE A 613 0.94 -11.07 -0.17
CA ILE A 613 -0.27 -11.12 -1.01
C ILE A 613 -1.13 -12.31 -0.59
N ILE A 614 -0.54 -13.49 -0.43
CA ILE A 614 -1.29 -14.68 -0.05
C ILE A 614 -1.84 -14.53 1.38
N HIS A 615 -1.09 -13.93 2.30
CA HIS A 615 -1.57 -13.64 3.65
C HIS A 615 -2.71 -12.60 3.66
N SER A 616 -2.67 -11.57 2.81
CA SER A 616 -3.79 -10.60 2.71
C SER A 616 -5.08 -11.24 2.19
N HIS A 617 -4.96 -12.35 1.45
CA HIS A 617 -6.08 -13.18 1.00
C HIS A 617 -6.50 -14.24 2.04
N GLY A 618 -5.94 -14.22 3.26
CA GLY A 618 -6.24 -15.20 4.30
C GLY A 618 -5.65 -16.60 4.04
N GLY A 619 -4.66 -16.67 3.16
CA GLY A 619 -3.96 -17.88 2.75
C GLY A 619 -2.55 -18.01 3.33
N TRP A 620 -1.83 -19.07 2.93
CA TRP A 620 -0.39 -19.23 3.21
C TRP A 620 0.32 -19.97 2.07
N ILE A 621 1.65 -19.99 2.10
CA ILE A 621 2.50 -20.70 1.13
C ILE A 621 3.25 -21.81 1.88
N GLU A 622 3.20 -23.03 1.34
CA GLU A 622 3.99 -24.17 1.81
C GLU A 622 5.09 -24.51 0.82
N VAL A 623 6.23 -24.91 1.36
CA VAL A 623 7.41 -25.27 0.58
C VAL A 623 7.78 -26.70 0.91
N ASP A 624 7.78 -27.54 -0.11
CA ASP A 624 8.36 -28.88 -0.05
C ASP A 624 9.49 -28.97 -1.07
N SER A 625 10.71 -29.21 -0.62
CA SER A 625 11.86 -29.23 -1.53
C SER A 625 12.94 -30.19 -1.05
N ILE A 626 13.52 -30.91 -2.02
CA ILE A 626 14.66 -31.77 -1.81
C ILE A 626 15.81 -31.24 -2.70
N PRO A 627 16.98 -30.90 -2.10
CA PRO A 627 18.15 -30.45 -2.84
C PRO A 627 18.51 -31.39 -4.00
N ALA A 628 18.80 -30.79 -5.16
CA ALA A 628 19.13 -31.44 -6.42
C ALA A 628 18.07 -32.41 -6.97
N GLN A 629 16.82 -32.33 -6.49
CA GLN A 629 15.72 -33.14 -7.00
C GLN A 629 14.53 -32.29 -7.45
N TYR A 630 13.91 -31.54 -6.54
CA TYR A 630 12.72 -30.76 -6.85
C TYR A 630 12.45 -29.65 -5.84
N THR A 631 11.64 -28.68 -6.26
CA THR A 631 10.98 -27.70 -5.40
C THR A 631 9.49 -27.71 -5.72
N CYS A 632 8.66 -27.72 -4.69
CA CYS A 632 7.21 -27.63 -4.79
C CYS A 632 6.73 -26.48 -3.90
N MET A 633 6.20 -25.44 -4.53
CA MET A 633 5.57 -24.30 -3.87
C MET A 633 4.06 -24.50 -3.92
N THR A 634 3.41 -24.62 -2.78
CA THR A 634 1.95 -24.82 -2.68
C THR A 634 1.29 -23.61 -2.07
N ILE A 635 0.42 -22.96 -2.84
CA ILE A 635 -0.32 -21.77 -2.43
C ILE A 635 -1.71 -22.18 -1.97
N TRP A 636 -2.06 -21.80 -0.75
CA TRP A 636 -3.34 -22.10 -0.12
C TRP A 636 -4.20 -20.84 -0.08
N LEU A 637 -5.36 -20.86 -0.72
CA LEU A 637 -6.32 -19.75 -0.74
C LEU A 637 -7.67 -20.21 -0.18
N PRO A 638 -8.31 -19.46 0.73
CA PRO A 638 -9.60 -19.86 1.28
C PRO A 638 -10.70 -19.78 0.21
N LEU A 639 -11.53 -20.82 0.15
CA LEU A 639 -12.69 -20.88 -0.75
C LEU A 639 -13.86 -20.10 -0.11
N VAL A 640 -13.74 -18.78 0.01
CA VAL A 640 -14.79 -17.96 0.63
C VAL A 640 -15.89 -17.70 -0.40
N SER A 641 -17.01 -18.42 -0.27
CA SER A 641 -18.29 -18.01 -0.86
C SER A 641 -18.84 -16.84 -0.06
N GLU A 642 -19.28 -15.76 -0.73
CA GLU A 642 -19.89 -14.56 -0.11
C GLU A 642 -20.75 -14.87 1.13
N GLY A 643 -20.48 -14.18 2.26
CA GLY A 643 -21.40 -14.19 3.41
C GLY A 643 -20.80 -14.16 4.81
N ALA A 644 -19.48 -14.19 4.99
CA ALA A 644 -18.88 -13.96 6.32
C ALA A 644 -18.55 -12.47 6.48
N SER A 645 -19.57 -11.69 6.83
CA SER A 645 -19.39 -10.40 7.47
C SER A 645 -18.41 -10.56 8.64
N HIS A 646 -17.36 -9.75 8.65
CA HIS A 646 -16.58 -9.49 9.86
C HIS A 646 -17.53 -8.95 10.94
N GLU A 647 -17.88 -9.80 11.91
CA GLU A 647 -18.28 -9.38 13.27
C GLU A 647 -17.04 -9.03 14.10
#